data_AF-A0A6P6BCB3-F1
#
_entry.id   AF-A0A6P6BCB3-F1
#
_cell.length_a   1.000
_cell.length_b   1.000
_cell.length_c   1.000
_cell.angle_alpha   90.00
_cell.angle_beta   90.00
_cell.angle_gamma   90.00
#
_symmetry.space_group_name_H-M   'P 1'
#
loop_
_entity.id
_entity.type
_entity.pdbx_description
1 polymer ?
#
loop_
_entity_poly.entity_id
_entity_poly.type
_entity_poly.pdbx_seq_one_letter_code
_entity_poly.pdbx_strand_id
1 'polypeptide(L)'
;MEFEQPMFRETTEALKLKAANDSKTSTRDRHKSPGSTCRSYVSSKLFHGSESFRALEMDVPKVDSTEKKLSWLRSQITGGDAEFDSPFGTRKLTYADHTASGRSFHYIENFIVTNVLPFYGKGNTHTSDSYVGHRTTKMVHEASNYIKRSLGGGQDDAILFCGSGTTAAIKRLQEVMGITVPSILRDMVINCLPNEYRWVVFIGPYEHHSNLLSWRQSLAEVVEIGLDENGFIDIEALRKQLELYKYANRPLLGSFSACSNVTGIQTDTREIAKLLHEYGGFVCFDFAASGPYVEIDMRSGEIDGYDAIFLSPHKFLGGPGTPGILLMSKALYRLGSSPPSTCGGGTVNYVNGFNEQDTIYVSDIEERENGGTPQIIQIVRAALTFWVKEYIGYEVIAKQEKSYINQALERLLPNQNIRVLGNASTETQRQAILSFLIYSTTNDGNNVDEAKEKGRGLFMWGETGNKRDKPLHGPFVATILNDLFGIQARGGCACAGPYGHSLLDIDQTRSLAFREAIKRGYIGAKPGWTRVSFPYYMSNEEFEYILAALEFVAIYGQRFLPLYHFNLRTGSWTFKKKALKDLVGKENSHGIHVLPLASAFQTISLDRDKIDAGKNDTPVILQYASYLKSAKRVAALLPKFPSRRRFHEDLNLNLLPFRV
;
A
#
# COMPACT_ATOMS: atom_id res chain seq x y z
N MET A 1 -51.51 30.39 44.06
CA MET A 1 -51.99 29.34 44.97
C MET A 1 -50.79 28.89 45.78
N GLU A 2 -50.94 29.13 47.07
CA GLU A 2 -50.04 29.08 48.22
C GLU A 2 -49.24 27.78 48.48
N PHE A 3 -48.07 28.00 49.14
CA PHE A 3 -47.37 27.22 50.19
C PHE A 3 -46.97 25.75 49.85
N GLU A 4 -45.85 25.16 50.27
CA GLU A 4 -45.00 25.35 51.45
C GLU A 4 -43.72 24.48 51.30
N GLN A 5 -42.59 24.91 51.89
CA GLN A 5 -41.48 24.01 52.28
C GLN A 5 -41.88 23.18 53.51
N PRO A 6 -41.13 22.11 53.85
CA PRO A 6 -40.35 22.24 55.07
C PRO A 6 -38.98 21.54 55.07
N MET A 7 -38.05 22.13 55.83
CA MET A 7 -36.92 21.45 56.47
C MET A 7 -37.33 20.93 57.84
N PHE A 8 -36.85 19.74 58.27
CA PHE A 8 -35.92 19.57 59.39
C PHE A 8 -35.69 18.10 59.83
N ARG A 9 -34.42 17.83 60.17
CA ARG A 9 -33.86 17.04 61.30
C ARG A 9 -33.54 15.54 61.18
N GLU A 10 -32.28 15.29 61.56
CA GLU A 10 -31.57 14.05 61.87
C GLU A 10 -32.14 13.32 63.10
N THR A 11 -32.06 11.99 63.09
CA THR A 11 -31.84 11.15 64.27
C THR A 11 -31.05 9.89 63.92
N THR A 12 -29.93 9.71 64.63
CA THR A 12 -29.13 8.48 64.78
C THR A 12 -29.87 7.41 65.59
N GLU A 13 -29.73 6.13 65.23
CA GLU A 13 -29.41 5.03 66.17
C GLU A 13 -29.20 3.67 65.46
N ALA A 14 -28.59 2.74 66.20
CA ALA A 14 -27.71 1.68 65.73
C ALA A 14 -28.34 0.27 65.63
N LEU A 15 -27.67 -0.56 64.83
CA LEU A 15 -27.36 -2.00 65.00
C LEU A 15 -28.30 -2.89 65.84
N LYS A 16 -28.73 -4.03 65.26
CA LYS A 16 -28.36 -5.38 65.76
C LYS A 16 -28.96 -6.57 64.96
N LEU A 17 -28.09 -7.59 64.79
CA LEU A 17 -28.36 -9.05 64.80
C LEU A 17 -29.07 -9.62 63.55
N LYS A 18 -28.79 -10.81 63.01
CA LYS A 18 -28.03 -12.00 63.47
C LYS A 18 -27.95 -12.96 62.27
N ALA A 19 -26.81 -13.59 62.01
CA ALA A 19 -26.75 -14.97 61.54
C ALA A 19 -25.32 -15.49 61.69
N ALA A 20 -25.11 -16.29 62.75
CA ALA A 20 -23.98 -17.19 62.90
C ALA A 20 -24.54 -18.52 63.41
N ASN A 21 -24.06 -19.61 62.82
CA ASN A 21 -23.71 -20.88 63.47
C ASN A 21 -22.96 -21.69 62.38
N ASP A 22 -21.63 -21.87 62.51
CA ASP A 22 -20.94 -22.87 63.34
C ASP A 22 -21.16 -24.31 62.83
N SER A 23 -20.18 -25.20 62.67
CA SER A 23 -18.74 -25.18 63.00
C SER A 23 -18.09 -26.53 62.57
N LYS A 24 -16.74 -26.60 62.68
CA LYS A 24 -15.89 -27.78 62.99
C LYS A 24 -15.50 -28.76 61.86
N THR A 25 -14.25 -29.26 61.70
CA THR A 25 -12.91 -29.00 62.32
C THR A 25 -11.81 -29.82 61.59
N SER A 26 -10.57 -29.28 61.60
CA SER A 26 -9.21 -29.93 61.69
C SER A 26 -8.73 -30.90 60.57
N THR A 27 -7.46 -30.98 60.13
CA THR A 27 -6.14 -30.73 60.76
C THR A 27 -5.01 -30.84 59.70
N ARG A 28 -3.89 -30.10 59.88
CA ARG A 28 -2.43 -30.37 59.64
C ARG A 28 -2.00 -31.27 58.44
N ASP A 29 -0.93 -31.06 57.67
CA ASP A 29 0.42 -30.60 57.99
C ASP A 29 1.29 -30.36 56.72
N ARG A 30 2.50 -29.82 56.95
CA ARG A 30 3.57 -29.30 56.05
C ARG A 30 4.15 -30.26 54.98
N HIS A 31 4.64 -29.72 53.84
CA HIS A 31 6.08 -29.75 53.45
C HIS A 31 6.41 -29.14 52.04
N LYS A 32 7.36 -28.19 52.05
CA LYS A 32 8.46 -27.82 51.13
C LYS A 32 8.38 -28.11 49.60
N SER A 33 8.68 -27.07 48.81
CA SER A 33 9.53 -27.15 47.60
C SER A 33 10.28 -25.81 47.35
N PRO A 34 11.54 -25.86 46.85
CA PRO A 34 12.40 -24.70 46.65
C PRO A 34 12.25 -24.08 45.24
N GLY A 35 12.70 -22.84 45.08
CA GLY A 35 12.39 -21.98 43.94
C GLY A 35 13.11 -22.27 42.62
N SER A 36 12.62 -21.60 41.57
CA SER A 36 13.42 -21.17 40.42
C SER A 36 12.70 -20.05 39.65
N THR A 37 13.39 -18.91 39.51
CA THR A 37 13.36 -17.99 38.35
C THR A 37 12.01 -17.63 37.70
N CYS A 38 11.53 -16.41 38.00
CA CYS A 38 10.53 -15.69 37.21
C CYS A 38 11.01 -15.50 35.75
N ARG A 39 10.46 -16.29 34.82
CA ARG A 39 10.23 -15.88 33.43
C ARG A 39 8.73 -15.65 33.28
N SER A 40 8.37 -14.41 32.98
CA SER A 40 7.01 -13.95 32.73
C SER A 40 6.41 -14.66 31.51
N TYR A 41 5.62 -15.70 31.76
CA TYR A 41 4.65 -16.24 30.80
C TYR A 41 3.47 -15.26 30.71
N VAL A 42 3.56 -14.28 29.80
CA VAL A 42 2.41 -13.52 29.31
C VAL A 42 2.05 -14.09 27.94
N SER A 43 1.33 -15.20 27.90
CA SER A 43 0.72 -15.72 26.68
C SER A 43 -0.41 -16.68 27.05
N SER A 44 -1.59 -16.12 27.34
CA SER A 44 -2.89 -16.85 27.32
C SER A 44 -4.13 -15.98 27.61
N LYS A 45 -4.03 -14.64 27.63
CA LYS A 45 -5.19 -13.75 27.91
C LYS A 45 -5.65 -12.86 26.75
N LEU A 46 -5.11 -13.02 25.56
CA LEU A 46 -5.68 -12.45 24.34
C LEU A 46 -6.75 -13.43 23.83
N PHE A 47 -7.87 -12.94 23.31
CA PHE A 47 -9.01 -13.72 22.73
C PHE A 47 -10.19 -14.12 23.64
N HIS A 48 -10.64 -13.21 24.51
CA HIS A 48 -12.08 -13.14 24.81
C HIS A 48 -12.71 -11.98 24.03
N GLY A 49 -12.74 -12.14 22.70
CA GLY A 49 -13.42 -11.25 21.76
C GLY A 49 -14.95 -11.41 21.80
N SER A 50 -15.63 -10.35 21.36
CA SER A 50 -17.08 -10.20 21.33
C SER A 50 -17.80 -11.35 20.63
N GLU A 51 -19.06 -11.61 21.02
CA GLU A 51 -19.89 -12.70 20.47
C GLU A 51 -19.93 -12.74 18.94
N SER A 52 -19.88 -11.59 18.26
CA SER A 52 -20.00 -11.51 16.79
C SER A 52 -18.74 -11.97 16.04
N PHE A 53 -17.57 -11.87 16.65
CA PHE A 53 -16.28 -12.21 16.03
C PHE A 53 -15.68 -13.55 16.52
N ARG A 54 -16.32 -14.21 17.50
CA ARG A 54 -15.94 -15.59 17.92
C ARG A 54 -16.03 -16.62 16.79
N ALA A 55 -16.88 -16.36 15.78
CA ALA A 55 -16.99 -17.22 14.60
C ALA A 55 -15.77 -17.15 13.66
N LEU A 56 -14.90 -16.14 13.79
CA LEU A 56 -13.69 -16.00 12.96
C LEU A 56 -12.63 -17.07 13.23
N GLU A 57 -12.71 -17.78 14.36
CA GLU A 57 -11.76 -18.84 14.70
C GLU A 57 -12.22 -20.21 14.21
N MET A 58 -13.44 -20.30 13.66
CA MET A 58 -13.96 -21.51 13.06
C MET A 58 -13.30 -21.69 11.69
N ASP A 59 -12.78 -22.89 11.44
CA ASP A 59 -12.11 -23.32 10.20
C ASP A 59 -10.73 -22.72 9.89
N VAL A 60 -10.13 -21.99 10.84
CA VAL A 60 -8.76 -21.48 10.73
C VAL A 60 -7.77 -22.53 11.25
N PRO A 61 -6.62 -22.79 10.57
CA PRO A 61 -5.62 -23.69 11.09
C PRO A 61 -5.12 -23.26 12.48
N LYS A 62 -5.36 -24.08 13.50
CA LYS A 62 -4.87 -23.88 14.88
C LYS A 62 -3.40 -24.28 15.08
N VAL A 63 -2.65 -24.49 13.99
CA VAL A 63 -1.29 -25.04 14.05
C VAL A 63 -0.28 -23.91 14.09
N ASP A 64 0.67 -23.96 15.04
CA ASP A 64 1.69 -22.93 15.28
C ASP A 64 2.78 -22.81 14.20
N SER A 65 2.74 -23.62 13.15
CA SER A 65 3.75 -23.56 12.09
C SER A 65 3.48 -22.37 11.16
N THR A 66 4.42 -21.42 11.12
CA THR A 66 4.39 -20.24 10.24
C THR A 66 4.12 -20.60 8.78
N GLU A 67 4.79 -21.62 8.26
CA GLU A 67 4.63 -22.03 6.86
C GLU A 67 3.22 -22.56 6.56
N LYS A 68 2.60 -23.27 7.52
CA LYS A 68 1.21 -23.71 7.37
C LYS A 68 0.24 -22.53 7.35
N LYS A 69 0.48 -21.49 8.16
CA LYS A 69 -0.33 -20.26 8.15
C LYS A 69 -0.20 -19.52 6.81
N LEU A 70 1.03 -19.35 6.30
CA LEU A 70 1.28 -18.69 5.01
C LEU A 70 0.71 -19.50 3.84
N SER A 71 0.85 -20.82 3.85
CA SER A 71 0.25 -21.71 2.86
C SER A 71 -1.28 -21.65 2.87
N TRP A 72 -1.89 -21.59 4.06
CA TRP A 72 -3.33 -21.36 4.18
C TRP A 72 -3.73 -20.02 3.58
N LEU A 73 -3.04 -18.91 3.90
CA LEU A 73 -3.32 -17.61 3.28
C LEU A 73 -3.29 -17.67 1.76
N ARG A 74 -2.26 -18.31 1.18
CA ARG A 74 -2.13 -18.48 -0.27
C ARG A 74 -3.34 -19.23 -0.86
N SER A 75 -3.80 -20.30 -0.22
CA SER A 75 -4.97 -21.07 -0.68
C SER A 75 -6.28 -20.28 -0.65
N GLN A 76 -6.37 -19.26 0.21
CA GLN A 76 -7.55 -18.41 0.34
C GLN A 76 -7.54 -17.19 -0.59
N ILE A 77 -6.46 -16.94 -1.34
CA ILE A 77 -6.41 -15.84 -2.30
C ILE A 77 -7.38 -16.13 -3.45
N THR A 78 -8.37 -15.26 -3.65
CA THR A 78 -9.32 -15.42 -4.75
C THR A 78 -8.60 -15.27 -6.11
N GLY A 79 -8.79 -16.26 -6.98
CA GLY A 79 -8.19 -16.27 -8.32
C GLY A 79 -6.67 -16.44 -8.33
N GLY A 80 -6.08 -17.13 -7.35
CA GLY A 80 -4.64 -17.45 -7.33
C GLY A 80 -4.18 -18.32 -8.51
N ASP A 81 -5.06 -19.18 -9.03
CA ASP A 81 -4.79 -20.03 -10.21
C ASP A 81 -5.47 -19.50 -11.49
N ALA A 82 -5.85 -18.22 -11.51
CA ALA A 82 -6.44 -17.63 -12.70
C ALA A 82 -5.44 -17.62 -13.86
N GLU A 83 -5.90 -18.01 -15.04
CA GLU A 83 -5.13 -17.94 -16.28
C GLU A 83 -5.75 -16.92 -17.23
N PHE A 84 -4.93 -16.35 -18.11
CA PHE A 84 -5.40 -15.46 -19.17
C PHE A 84 -4.63 -15.69 -20.47
N ASP A 85 -5.22 -15.27 -21.59
CA ASP A 85 -4.60 -15.39 -22.90
C ASP A 85 -3.67 -14.21 -23.17
N SER A 86 -2.38 -14.51 -23.35
CA SER A 86 -1.38 -13.55 -23.80
C SER A 86 -1.09 -13.73 -25.31
N PRO A 87 -0.43 -12.77 -25.96
CA PRO A 87 0.06 -12.95 -27.33
C PRO A 87 0.99 -14.15 -27.53
N PHE A 88 1.55 -14.69 -26.45
CA PHE A 88 2.45 -15.84 -26.45
C PHE A 88 1.80 -17.09 -25.84
N GLY A 89 0.46 -17.15 -25.81
CA GLY A 89 -0.33 -18.27 -25.29
C GLY A 89 -0.83 -18.04 -23.86
N THR A 90 -1.48 -19.04 -23.28
CA THR A 90 -2.07 -18.94 -21.95
C THR A 90 -1.00 -18.79 -20.86
N ARG A 91 -1.23 -17.88 -19.92
CA ARG A 91 -0.35 -17.56 -18.79
C ARG A 91 -1.11 -17.61 -17.48
N LYS A 92 -0.49 -18.22 -16.46
CA LYS A 92 -0.93 -18.07 -15.07
C LYS A 92 -0.71 -16.62 -14.62
N LEU A 93 -1.70 -16.05 -13.94
CA LEU A 93 -1.65 -14.69 -13.40
C LEU A 93 -0.77 -14.71 -12.14
N THR A 94 0.45 -14.18 -12.26
CA THR A 94 1.36 -13.98 -11.12
C THR A 94 1.29 -12.52 -10.70
N TYR A 95 0.63 -12.22 -9.59
CA TYR A 95 0.40 -10.83 -9.16
C TYR A 95 1.62 -10.28 -8.39
N ALA A 96 2.18 -9.15 -8.84
CA ALA A 96 3.37 -8.53 -8.24
C ALA A 96 3.20 -7.02 -7.99
N ASP A 97 1.98 -6.49 -7.96
CA ASP A 97 1.67 -5.06 -7.69
C ASP A 97 0.86 -4.88 -6.39
N HIS A 98 1.20 -5.65 -5.36
CA HIS A 98 0.56 -5.60 -4.04
C HIS A 98 0.66 -4.23 -3.36
N THR A 99 1.68 -3.42 -3.68
CA THR A 99 1.75 -2.01 -3.21
C THR A 99 0.59 -1.16 -3.71
N ALA A 100 0.00 -1.48 -4.85
CA ALA A 100 -1.16 -0.76 -5.38
C ALA A 100 -2.46 -1.18 -4.70
N SER A 101 -2.70 -2.48 -4.59
CA SER A 101 -3.87 -3.05 -3.94
C SER A 101 -3.59 -4.48 -3.49
N GLY A 102 -4.20 -4.89 -2.39
CA GLY A 102 -4.23 -6.30 -1.99
C GLY A 102 -5.18 -7.09 -2.88
N ARG A 103 -5.10 -8.43 -2.78
CA ARG A 103 -6.01 -9.36 -3.44
C ARG A 103 -7.22 -9.65 -2.57
N SER A 104 -8.35 -10.02 -3.17
CA SER A 104 -9.52 -10.52 -2.44
C SER A 104 -9.22 -11.86 -1.77
N PHE A 105 -9.95 -12.14 -0.67
CA PHE A 105 -9.67 -13.26 0.22
C PHE A 105 -10.95 -14.04 0.48
N HIS A 106 -10.98 -15.31 0.09
CA HIS A 106 -12.19 -16.14 0.06
C HIS A 106 -12.87 -16.24 1.44
N TYR A 107 -12.08 -16.41 2.50
CA TYR A 107 -12.58 -16.45 3.87
C TYR A 107 -13.35 -15.17 4.27
N ILE A 108 -12.84 -14.00 3.88
CA ILE A 108 -13.49 -12.71 4.15
C ILE A 108 -14.79 -12.59 3.35
N GLU A 109 -14.79 -12.99 2.08
CA GLU A 109 -16.01 -12.97 1.26
C GLU A 109 -17.08 -13.90 1.84
N ASN A 110 -16.71 -15.11 2.23
CA ASN A 110 -17.64 -16.09 2.81
C ASN A 110 -18.22 -15.60 4.14
N PHE A 111 -17.40 -14.99 5.00
CA PHE A 111 -17.86 -14.40 6.25
C PHE A 111 -18.87 -13.28 5.98
N ILE A 112 -18.62 -12.40 5.01
CA ILE A 112 -19.56 -11.33 4.65
C ILE A 112 -20.87 -11.93 4.14
N VAL A 113 -20.81 -12.90 3.23
CA VAL A 113 -22.00 -13.55 2.65
C VAL A 113 -22.82 -14.31 3.69
N THR A 114 -22.17 -14.94 4.67
CA THR A 114 -22.84 -15.84 5.64
C THR A 114 -23.26 -15.13 6.92
N ASN A 115 -22.47 -14.16 7.39
CA ASN A 115 -22.64 -13.57 8.73
C ASN A 115 -23.11 -12.11 8.69
N VAL A 116 -22.88 -11.39 7.59
CA VAL A 116 -23.19 -9.96 7.48
C VAL A 116 -24.44 -9.73 6.61
N LEU A 117 -24.42 -10.18 5.35
CA LEU A 117 -25.50 -9.92 4.39
C LEU A 117 -26.88 -10.46 4.82
N PRO A 118 -27.02 -11.66 5.43
CA PRO A 118 -28.33 -12.18 5.82
C PRO A 118 -29.00 -11.39 6.94
N PHE A 119 -28.21 -10.67 7.74
CA PHE A 119 -28.69 -9.85 8.86
C PHE A 119 -28.54 -8.35 8.57
N TYR A 120 -28.33 -7.97 7.30
CA TYR A 120 -28.13 -6.58 6.91
C TYR A 120 -29.39 -5.76 7.17
N GLY A 121 -29.33 -4.93 8.21
CA GLY A 121 -30.32 -3.88 8.49
C GLY A 121 -29.73 -2.51 8.21
N LYS A 122 -30.58 -1.49 8.08
CA LYS A 122 -30.12 -0.11 8.16
C LYS A 122 -29.48 0.07 9.54
N GLY A 123 -28.15 0.09 9.59
CA GLY A 123 -27.38 0.29 10.80
C GLY A 123 -27.15 1.77 10.99
N ASN A 124 -28.08 2.46 11.65
CA ASN A 124 -27.77 3.73 12.28
C ASN A 124 -28.07 3.60 13.78
N THR A 125 -27.54 4.53 14.58
CA THR A 125 -27.76 4.60 16.02
C THR A 125 -29.22 4.82 16.40
N HIS A 126 -30.07 5.20 15.44
CA HIS A 126 -31.50 5.47 15.60
C HIS A 126 -32.42 4.34 15.09
N THR A 127 -31.88 3.21 14.60
CA THR A 127 -32.65 2.09 14.02
C THR A 127 -32.34 0.77 14.70
N SER A 128 -31.95 0.81 15.98
CA SER A 128 -31.67 -0.37 16.80
C SER A 128 -32.91 -1.10 17.33
N ASP A 129 -34.12 -0.63 17.01
CA ASP A 129 -35.37 -1.22 17.52
C ASP A 129 -35.67 -2.61 16.93
N SER A 130 -35.12 -2.90 15.75
CA SER A 130 -35.25 -4.22 15.10
C SER A 130 -34.05 -5.10 15.40
N TYR A 131 -34.25 -6.43 15.43
CA TYR A 131 -33.17 -7.40 15.64
C TYR A 131 -32.01 -7.20 14.65
N VAL A 132 -32.33 -7.00 13.35
CA VAL A 132 -31.33 -6.79 12.29
C VAL A 132 -30.59 -5.45 12.45
N GLY A 133 -31.31 -4.39 12.85
CA GLY A 133 -30.73 -3.08 13.12
C GLY A 133 -29.77 -3.14 14.32
N HIS A 134 -30.22 -3.68 15.45
CA HIS A 134 -29.40 -3.86 16.66
C HIS A 134 -28.13 -4.67 16.37
N ARG A 135 -28.27 -5.82 15.70
CA ARG A 135 -27.14 -6.69 15.35
C ARG A 135 -26.15 -6.00 14.41
N THR A 136 -26.64 -5.27 13.40
CA THR A 136 -25.79 -4.55 12.45
C THR A 136 -25.02 -3.43 13.15
N THR A 137 -25.69 -2.62 13.97
CA THR A 137 -25.06 -1.53 14.72
C THR A 137 -24.00 -2.06 15.70
N LYS A 138 -24.31 -3.14 16.45
CA LYS A 138 -23.35 -3.81 17.33
C LYS A 138 -22.12 -4.29 16.56
N MET A 139 -22.30 -4.92 15.40
CA MET A 139 -21.19 -5.41 14.57
C MET A 139 -20.30 -4.27 14.05
N VAL A 140 -20.88 -3.16 13.61
CA VAL A 140 -20.12 -1.98 13.15
C VAL A 140 -19.33 -1.34 14.29
N HIS A 141 -19.93 -1.19 15.48
CA HIS A 141 -19.21 -0.69 16.65
C HIS A 141 -18.06 -1.61 17.07
N GLU A 142 -18.29 -2.93 17.09
CA GLU A 142 -17.24 -3.90 17.41
C GLU A 142 -16.10 -3.86 16.36
N ALA A 143 -16.44 -3.78 15.07
CA ALA A 143 -15.46 -3.65 13.99
C ALA A 143 -14.64 -2.36 14.10
N SER A 144 -15.30 -1.23 14.40
CA SER A 144 -14.66 0.08 14.53
C SER A 144 -13.72 0.12 15.73
N ASN A 145 -14.19 -0.38 16.89
CA ASN A 145 -13.38 -0.50 18.10
C ASN A 145 -12.23 -1.49 17.94
N TYR A 146 -12.39 -2.55 17.13
CA TYR A 146 -11.33 -3.47 16.81
C TYR A 146 -10.22 -2.77 16.02
N ILE A 147 -10.56 -2.12 14.90
CA ILE A 147 -9.61 -1.36 14.09
C ILE A 147 -8.90 -0.28 14.92
N LYS A 148 -9.66 0.48 15.72
CA LYS A 148 -9.12 1.55 16.58
C LYS A 148 -8.05 1.01 17.54
N ARG A 149 -8.32 -0.13 18.18
CA ARG A 149 -7.35 -0.80 19.05
C ARG A 149 -6.13 -1.32 18.28
N SER A 150 -6.32 -1.90 17.10
CA SER A 150 -5.23 -2.39 16.24
C SER A 150 -4.31 -1.28 15.73
N LEU A 151 -4.72 -0.02 15.81
CA LEU A 151 -3.94 1.17 15.48
C LEU A 151 -3.34 1.88 16.72
N GLY A 152 -3.57 1.35 17.92
CA GLY A 152 -3.16 1.99 19.18
C GLY A 152 -3.97 3.23 19.58
N GLY A 153 -5.18 3.39 19.05
CA GLY A 153 -6.05 4.52 19.36
C GLY A 153 -6.72 4.38 20.74
N GLY A 154 -6.70 5.46 21.52
CA GLY A 154 -7.29 5.58 22.84
C GLY A 154 -8.67 6.24 22.86
N GLN A 155 -9.14 6.65 24.05
CA GLN A 155 -10.41 7.38 24.22
C GLN A 155 -10.32 8.83 23.71
N ASP A 156 -9.13 9.42 23.69
CA ASP A 156 -8.87 10.78 23.21
C ASP A 156 -8.69 10.88 21.69
N ASP A 157 -8.82 9.74 21.01
CA ASP A 157 -8.73 9.64 19.56
C ASP A 157 -10.12 9.38 18.97
N ALA A 158 -10.30 9.78 17.72
CA ALA A 158 -11.52 9.54 16.95
C ALA A 158 -11.16 8.77 15.66
N ILE A 159 -11.87 7.68 15.40
CA ILE A 159 -11.77 6.94 14.13
C ILE A 159 -12.88 7.37 13.17
N LEU A 160 -12.49 7.78 11.96
CA LEU A 160 -13.40 8.19 10.89
C LEU A 160 -13.23 7.27 9.68
N PHE A 161 -14.35 6.69 9.22
CA PHE A 161 -14.42 5.92 7.98
C PHE A 161 -14.77 6.83 6.82
N CYS A 162 -13.75 7.13 6.02
CA CYS A 162 -13.84 8.06 4.92
C CYS A 162 -14.28 7.36 3.63
N GLY A 163 -14.37 8.09 2.52
CA GLY A 163 -14.61 7.50 1.21
C GLY A 163 -13.47 6.59 0.74
N SER A 164 -13.20 6.51 -0.56
CA SER A 164 -12.21 5.55 -1.06
C SER A 164 -10.76 5.96 -0.76
N GLY A 165 -10.09 5.16 0.08
CA GLY A 165 -8.64 5.21 0.33
C GLY A 165 -8.14 6.42 1.13
N THR A 166 -6.82 6.50 1.27
CA THR A 166 -6.11 7.52 2.07
C THR A 166 -6.37 8.93 1.56
N THR A 167 -6.58 9.11 0.26
CA THR A 167 -6.93 10.42 -0.31
C THR A 167 -8.19 11.01 0.35
N ALA A 168 -9.21 10.19 0.58
CA ALA A 168 -10.42 10.62 1.27
C ALA A 168 -10.17 10.91 2.75
N ALA A 169 -9.28 10.14 3.40
CA ALA A 169 -8.89 10.37 4.79
C ALA A 169 -8.15 11.71 4.98
N ILE A 170 -7.17 12.01 4.12
CA ILE A 170 -6.46 13.30 4.14
C ILE A 170 -7.42 14.46 3.89
N LYS A 171 -8.33 14.29 2.92
CA LYS A 171 -9.34 15.31 2.63
C LYS A 171 -10.26 15.54 3.82
N ARG A 172 -10.72 14.46 4.47
CA ARG A 172 -11.56 14.55 5.66
C ARG A 172 -10.85 15.25 6.80
N LEU A 173 -9.56 14.96 7.02
CA LEU A 173 -8.75 15.68 8.02
C LEU A 173 -8.75 17.20 7.73
N GLN A 174 -8.51 17.58 6.48
CA GLN A 174 -8.52 18.99 6.09
C GLN A 174 -9.88 19.67 6.29
N GLU A 175 -10.98 18.92 6.12
CA GLU A 175 -12.34 19.42 6.38
C GLU A 175 -12.58 19.62 7.88
N VAL A 176 -12.26 18.65 8.73
CA VAL A 176 -12.46 18.76 10.19
C VAL A 176 -11.52 19.77 10.86
N MET A 177 -10.38 20.06 10.23
CA MET A 177 -9.47 21.13 10.63
C MET A 177 -9.93 22.52 10.15
N GLY A 178 -10.92 22.61 9.26
CA GLY A 178 -11.42 23.88 8.71
C GLY A 178 -10.50 24.54 7.67
N ILE A 179 -9.59 23.79 7.04
CA ILE A 179 -8.60 24.32 6.07
C ILE A 179 -8.94 23.96 4.61
N THR A 180 -10.07 23.31 4.39
CA THR A 180 -10.60 22.96 3.07
C THR A 180 -11.46 24.09 2.52
N VAL A 181 -11.19 24.49 1.27
CA VAL A 181 -12.05 25.39 0.49
C VAL A 181 -12.10 24.88 -0.96
N PRO A 182 -13.22 25.07 -1.69
CA PRO A 182 -13.26 24.81 -3.12
C PRO A 182 -12.14 25.55 -3.87
N SER A 183 -11.51 24.90 -4.85
CA SER A 183 -10.32 25.43 -5.54
C SER A 183 -10.52 26.81 -6.17
N ILE A 184 -11.74 27.11 -6.63
CA ILE A 184 -12.10 28.39 -7.27
C ILE A 184 -12.07 29.56 -6.27
N LEU A 185 -12.36 29.31 -4.99
CA LEU A 185 -12.43 30.34 -3.95
C LEU A 185 -11.14 30.45 -3.14
N ARG A 186 -10.18 29.53 -3.35
CA ARG A 186 -8.96 29.42 -2.55
C ARG A 186 -8.20 30.74 -2.47
N ASP A 187 -7.87 31.34 -3.61
CA ASP A 187 -7.03 32.54 -3.63
C ASP A 187 -7.75 33.76 -3.01
N MET A 188 -9.08 33.84 -3.17
CA MET A 188 -9.90 34.84 -2.51
C MET A 188 -9.85 34.69 -0.99
N VAL A 189 -10.03 33.47 -0.47
CA VAL A 189 -10.00 33.23 0.97
C VAL A 189 -8.61 33.46 1.55
N ILE A 190 -7.55 33.02 0.87
CA ILE A 190 -6.16 33.25 1.32
C ILE A 190 -5.86 34.76 1.43
N ASN A 191 -6.35 35.58 0.51
CA ASN A 191 -6.14 37.03 0.55
C ASN A 191 -6.88 37.72 1.70
N CYS A 192 -7.96 37.11 2.22
CA CYS A 192 -8.75 37.64 3.32
C CYS A 192 -8.35 37.07 4.69
N LEU A 193 -7.64 35.94 4.73
CA LEU A 193 -7.30 35.23 5.96
C LEU A 193 -6.01 35.80 6.58
N PRO A 194 -6.01 36.21 7.85
CA PRO A 194 -4.77 36.57 8.54
C PRO A 194 -3.81 35.37 8.63
N ASN A 195 -2.51 35.64 8.55
CA ASN A 195 -1.48 34.58 8.52
C ASN A 195 -1.48 33.70 9.77
N GLU A 196 -1.90 34.21 10.93
CA GLU A 196 -1.97 33.46 12.20
C GLU A 196 -2.93 32.27 12.15
N TYR A 197 -4.00 32.35 11.36
CA TYR A 197 -4.96 31.26 11.16
C TYR A 197 -4.49 30.26 10.09
N ARG A 198 -3.41 30.59 9.38
CA ARG A 198 -2.91 29.78 8.26
C ARG A 198 -1.94 28.73 8.76
N TRP A 199 -2.36 27.48 8.72
CA TRP A 199 -1.52 26.33 9.04
C TRP A 199 -0.26 26.26 8.16
N VAL A 200 0.87 25.90 8.76
CA VAL A 200 2.10 25.54 8.04
C VAL A 200 2.21 24.03 8.04
N VAL A 201 2.24 23.43 6.85
CA VAL A 201 2.28 21.98 6.66
C VAL A 201 3.61 21.58 6.05
N PHE A 202 4.41 20.84 6.82
CA PHE A 202 5.66 20.24 6.37
C PHE A 202 5.36 18.89 5.70
N ILE A 203 5.94 18.67 4.53
CA ILE A 203 5.76 17.43 3.76
C ILE A 203 7.11 16.87 3.32
N GLY A 204 7.20 15.55 3.26
CA GLY A 204 8.43 14.85 2.90
C GLY A 204 8.77 14.87 1.40
N PRO A 205 9.93 14.32 1.03
CA PRO A 205 10.39 14.29 -0.36
C PRO A 205 9.77 13.17 -1.20
N TYR A 206 9.29 12.08 -0.58
CA TYR A 206 8.72 10.91 -1.27
C TYR A 206 7.21 10.75 -1.07
N GLU A 207 6.50 11.86 -0.87
CA GLU A 207 5.06 11.84 -0.69
C GLU A 207 4.30 11.39 -1.95
N HIS A 208 3.26 10.59 -1.71
CA HIS A 208 2.27 10.29 -2.74
C HIS A 208 1.53 11.57 -3.15
N HIS A 209 1.07 11.65 -4.40
CA HIS A 209 0.32 12.81 -4.91
C HIS A 209 -0.88 13.18 -4.03
N SER A 210 -1.55 12.21 -3.41
CA SER A 210 -2.63 12.45 -2.45
C SER A 210 -2.17 13.25 -1.23
N ASN A 211 -0.97 12.99 -0.70
CA ASN A 211 -0.39 13.68 0.44
C ASN A 211 0.50 14.87 0.05
N LEU A 212 0.49 15.28 -1.23
CA LEU A 212 1.20 16.47 -1.71
C LEU A 212 0.21 17.49 -2.29
N LEU A 213 -0.55 17.07 -3.30
CA LEU A 213 -1.47 17.94 -4.03
C LEU A 213 -2.64 18.38 -3.14
N SER A 214 -3.11 17.52 -2.24
CA SER A 214 -4.20 17.87 -1.32
C SER A 214 -3.82 19.02 -0.40
N TRP A 215 -2.58 19.05 0.10
CA TRP A 215 -2.10 20.16 0.94
C TRP A 215 -1.79 21.41 0.11
N ARG A 216 -1.19 21.27 -1.08
CA ARG A 216 -0.95 22.42 -1.97
C ARG A 216 -2.24 23.15 -2.36
N GLN A 217 -3.35 22.42 -2.48
CA GLN A 217 -4.67 22.95 -2.82
C GLN A 217 -5.51 23.33 -1.59
N SER A 218 -5.01 23.17 -0.37
CA SER A 218 -5.69 23.67 0.84
C SER A 218 -5.35 25.14 1.10
N LEU A 219 -5.89 25.69 2.20
CA LEU A 219 -5.53 27.03 2.70
C LEU A 219 -4.15 27.07 3.37
N ALA A 220 -3.53 25.92 3.65
CA ALA A 220 -2.26 25.85 4.33
C ALA A 220 -1.10 26.45 3.49
N GLU A 221 -0.03 26.81 4.17
CA GLU A 221 1.27 27.03 3.56
C GLU A 221 2.05 25.73 3.60
N VAL A 222 2.56 25.30 2.45
CA VAL A 222 3.20 23.99 2.30
C VAL A 222 4.70 24.17 2.17
N VAL A 223 5.45 23.50 3.04
CA VAL A 223 6.91 23.51 3.07
C VAL A 223 7.41 22.11 2.74
N GLU A 224 8.11 21.97 1.61
CA GLU A 224 8.65 20.69 1.13
C GLU A 224 10.07 20.47 1.65
N ILE A 225 10.27 19.36 2.35
CA ILE A 225 11.58 18.94 2.85
C ILE A 225 12.24 18.01 1.83
N GLY A 226 13.52 18.27 1.55
CA GLY A 226 14.32 17.52 0.59
C GLY A 226 14.81 16.16 1.10
N LEU A 227 15.58 15.49 0.24
CA LEU A 227 16.32 14.28 0.59
C LEU A 227 17.71 14.66 1.12
N ASP A 228 18.24 13.86 2.04
CA ASP A 228 19.65 13.88 2.40
C ASP A 228 20.52 13.15 1.35
N GLU A 229 21.84 13.11 1.56
CA GLU A 229 22.79 12.42 0.66
C GLU A 229 22.54 10.90 0.57
N ASN A 230 21.89 10.32 1.57
CA ASN A 230 21.58 8.89 1.66
C ASN A 230 20.19 8.55 1.08
N GLY A 231 19.42 9.54 0.63
CA GLY A 231 18.08 9.37 0.10
C GLY A 231 16.98 9.18 1.16
N PHE A 232 17.23 9.57 2.41
CA PHE A 232 16.25 9.71 3.49
C PHE A 232 15.73 11.16 3.57
N ILE A 233 14.78 11.42 4.46
CA ILE A 233 14.31 12.79 4.73
C ILE A 233 15.43 13.57 5.42
N ASP A 234 15.72 14.78 4.95
CA ASP A 234 16.69 15.65 5.60
C ASP A 234 16.11 16.23 6.91
N ILE A 235 16.41 15.56 8.03
CA ILE A 235 15.98 15.94 9.38
C ILE A 235 16.56 17.29 9.80
N GLU A 236 17.78 17.63 9.34
CA GLU A 236 18.41 18.90 9.67
C GLU A 236 17.75 20.06 8.90
N ALA A 237 17.38 19.86 7.64
CA ALA A 237 16.57 20.81 6.90
C ALA A 237 15.19 20.99 7.55
N LEU A 238 14.55 19.91 8.01
CA LEU A 238 13.29 19.98 8.74
C LEU A 238 13.43 20.81 10.03
N ARG A 239 14.49 20.57 10.82
CA ARG A 239 14.78 21.34 12.05
C ARG A 239 14.94 22.83 11.75
N LYS A 240 15.71 23.20 10.73
CA LYS A 240 15.89 24.60 10.31
C LYS A 240 14.57 25.25 9.91
N GLN A 241 13.71 24.54 9.19
CA GLN A 241 12.39 25.06 8.83
C GLN A 241 11.49 25.24 10.07
N LEU A 242 11.49 24.28 11.00
CA LEU A 242 10.73 24.40 12.25
C LEU A 242 11.20 25.59 13.10
N GLU A 243 12.51 25.85 13.17
CA GLU A 243 13.07 27.02 13.86
C GLU A 243 12.60 28.34 13.25
N LEU A 244 12.53 28.44 11.92
CA LEU A 244 12.04 29.63 11.23
C LEU A 244 10.58 29.96 11.58
N TYR A 245 9.73 28.93 11.69
CA TYR A 245 8.31 29.12 11.98
C TYR A 245 7.97 29.12 13.48
N LYS A 246 8.92 28.81 14.36
CA LYS A 246 8.74 28.79 15.82
C LYS A 246 8.16 30.08 16.38
N TYR A 247 8.59 31.23 15.84
CA TYR A 247 8.15 32.57 16.28
C TYR A 247 7.04 33.15 15.41
N ALA A 248 6.51 32.38 14.44
CA ALA A 248 5.49 32.87 13.52
C ALA A 248 4.08 32.92 14.11
N ASN A 249 3.87 32.38 15.32
CA ASN A 249 2.56 32.25 15.99
C ASN A 249 1.49 31.60 15.10
N ARG A 250 1.88 30.52 14.41
CA ARG A 250 1.04 29.77 13.46
C ARG A 250 0.97 28.30 13.86
N PRO A 251 -0.15 27.61 13.62
CA PRO A 251 -0.26 26.20 13.90
C PRO A 251 0.59 25.40 12.89
N LEU A 252 1.40 24.48 13.41
CA LEU A 252 2.34 23.66 12.64
C LEU A 252 1.80 22.22 12.51
N LEU A 253 1.96 21.63 11.33
CA LEU A 253 1.59 20.24 11.05
C LEU A 253 2.67 19.59 10.17
N GLY A 254 3.13 18.38 10.50
CA GLY A 254 3.87 17.53 9.57
C GLY A 254 2.95 16.49 8.96
N SER A 255 3.00 16.28 7.66
CA SER A 255 2.31 15.17 7.00
C SER A 255 3.31 14.35 6.19
N PHE A 256 3.77 13.24 6.73
CA PHE A 256 4.85 12.43 6.14
C PHE A 256 4.38 11.02 5.77
N SER A 257 4.92 10.46 4.71
CA SER A 257 4.73 9.05 4.39
C SER A 257 5.56 8.17 5.34
N ALA A 258 4.94 7.18 5.98
CA ALA A 258 5.65 6.23 6.85
C ALA A 258 6.57 5.29 6.04
N CYS A 259 6.23 5.05 4.76
CA CYS A 259 7.03 4.28 3.83
C CYS A 259 6.83 4.80 2.40
N SER A 260 7.92 4.91 1.64
CA SER A 260 7.83 5.27 0.23
C SER A 260 7.13 4.18 -0.58
N ASN A 261 6.04 4.53 -1.26
CA ASN A 261 5.38 3.61 -2.20
C ASN A 261 6.21 3.31 -3.47
N VAL A 262 7.32 4.03 -3.67
CA VAL A 262 8.24 3.86 -4.80
C VAL A 262 9.38 2.95 -4.40
N THR A 263 10.16 3.35 -3.41
CA THR A 263 11.40 2.67 -3.04
C THR A 263 11.21 1.68 -1.90
N GLY A 264 10.09 1.74 -1.18
CA GLY A 264 9.87 0.93 0.02
C GLY A 264 10.66 1.39 1.24
N ILE A 265 11.44 2.47 1.15
CA ILE A 265 12.23 3.00 2.27
C ILE A 265 11.28 3.40 3.39
N GLN A 266 11.56 2.94 4.60
CA GLN A 266 10.82 3.27 5.80
C GLN A 266 11.37 4.55 6.42
N THR A 267 10.46 5.42 6.86
CA THR A 267 10.79 6.64 7.58
C THR A 267 10.88 6.33 9.07
N ASP A 268 11.83 6.93 9.79
CA ASP A 268 11.76 6.93 11.26
C ASP A 268 10.64 7.88 11.72
N THR A 269 9.44 7.32 11.80
CA THR A 269 8.23 8.07 12.14
C THR A 269 8.27 8.58 13.59
N ARG A 270 8.96 7.87 14.49
CA ARG A 270 9.03 8.25 15.91
C ARG A 270 10.00 9.40 16.13
N GLU A 271 11.14 9.40 15.45
CA GLU A 271 12.08 10.52 15.52
C GLU A 271 11.48 11.81 14.98
N ILE A 272 10.80 11.74 13.82
CA ILE A 272 10.12 12.90 13.24
C ILE A 272 9.01 13.42 14.16
N ALA A 273 8.23 12.52 14.77
CA ALA A 273 7.20 12.90 15.74
C ALA A 273 7.78 13.68 16.93
N LYS A 274 8.84 13.16 17.55
CA LYS A 274 9.56 13.84 18.64
C LYS A 274 10.00 15.24 18.24
N LEU A 275 10.64 15.35 17.08
CA LEU A 275 11.14 16.63 16.59
C LEU A 275 10.01 17.63 16.36
N LEU A 276 8.85 17.24 15.81
CA LEU A 276 7.76 18.19 15.59
C LEU A 276 7.08 18.61 16.90
N HIS A 277 6.88 17.67 17.82
CA HIS A 277 6.26 17.95 19.12
C HIS A 277 7.13 18.84 20.01
N GLU A 278 8.47 18.75 19.92
CA GLU A 278 9.40 19.67 20.60
C GLU A 278 9.17 21.14 20.21
N TYR A 279 8.63 21.39 19.02
CA TYR A 279 8.30 22.72 18.50
C TYR A 279 6.79 23.05 18.63
N GLY A 280 6.02 22.19 19.31
CA GLY A 280 4.58 22.36 19.51
C GLY A 280 3.73 22.16 18.25
N GLY A 281 4.27 21.50 17.21
CA GLY A 281 3.54 21.13 16.01
C GLY A 281 2.91 19.74 16.13
N PHE A 282 1.88 19.49 15.33
CA PHE A 282 1.25 18.18 15.23
C PHE A 282 1.89 17.34 14.11
N VAL A 283 1.78 16.02 14.17
CA VAL A 283 2.33 15.11 13.15
C VAL A 283 1.29 14.10 12.67
N CYS A 284 1.23 13.93 11.36
CA CYS A 284 0.39 12.97 10.66
C CYS A 284 1.24 12.05 9.79
N PHE A 285 0.90 10.77 9.76
CA PHE A 285 1.60 9.79 8.95
C PHE A 285 0.67 9.06 7.97
N ASP A 286 1.11 8.99 6.71
CA ASP A 286 0.49 8.15 5.67
C ASP A 286 1.08 6.74 5.73
N PHE A 287 0.28 5.79 6.26
CA PHE A 287 0.59 4.37 6.34
C PHE A 287 0.01 3.58 5.16
N ALA A 288 -0.41 4.22 4.06
CA ALA A 288 -1.00 3.50 2.94
C ALA A 288 -0.07 2.43 2.37
N ALA A 289 1.24 2.71 2.23
CA ALA A 289 2.19 1.71 1.73
C ALA A 289 2.56 0.66 2.79
N SER A 290 2.75 1.09 4.04
CA SER A 290 3.32 0.24 5.09
C SER A 290 2.34 -0.50 5.97
N GLY A 291 1.12 0.02 6.13
CA GLY A 291 0.16 -0.47 7.10
C GLY A 291 -0.26 -1.94 6.96
N PRO A 292 -0.28 -2.57 5.76
CA PRO A 292 -0.48 -4.01 5.66
C PRO A 292 0.60 -4.84 6.38
N TYR A 293 1.76 -4.25 6.65
CA TYR A 293 2.95 -4.99 7.03
C TYR A 293 3.51 -4.63 8.41
N VAL A 294 3.49 -3.34 8.78
CA VAL A 294 4.10 -2.85 10.03
C VAL A 294 3.10 -2.75 11.16
N GLU A 295 3.54 -2.91 12.40
CA GLU A 295 2.74 -2.54 13.57
C GLU A 295 2.51 -1.02 13.58
N ILE A 296 1.27 -0.60 13.86
CA ILE A 296 0.89 0.81 13.93
C ILE A 296 0.39 1.07 15.35
N ASP A 297 0.98 2.07 16.00
CA ASP A 297 0.64 2.42 17.36
C ASP A 297 0.62 3.96 17.48
N MET A 298 -0.56 4.53 17.70
CA MET A 298 -0.77 5.97 17.67
C MET A 298 -0.12 6.69 18.85
N ARG A 299 -0.29 6.21 20.10
CA ARG A 299 0.20 6.85 21.33
C ARG A 299 -0.06 8.37 21.40
N SER A 300 -1.29 8.77 21.08
CA SER A 300 -1.71 10.18 21.07
C SER A 300 -1.35 10.90 22.39
N GLY A 301 -0.74 12.07 22.29
CA GLY A 301 -0.30 12.86 23.45
C GLY A 301 1.07 12.51 24.02
N GLU A 302 1.72 11.44 23.56
CA GLU A 302 3.13 11.16 23.87
C GLU A 302 4.06 11.92 22.93
N ILE A 303 5.30 12.19 23.37
CA ILE A 303 6.28 12.95 22.58
C ILE A 303 6.64 12.24 21.26
N ASP A 304 6.59 10.91 21.22
CA ASP A 304 6.81 10.10 20.01
C ASP A 304 5.51 9.53 19.43
N GLY A 305 4.37 10.03 19.90
CA GLY A 305 3.04 9.72 19.41
C GLY A 305 2.75 10.29 18.02
N TYR A 306 1.62 9.91 17.46
CA TYR A 306 1.10 10.43 16.21
C TYR A 306 -0.24 11.12 16.48
N ASP A 307 -0.47 12.27 15.88
CA ASP A 307 -1.74 12.98 16.04
C ASP A 307 -2.77 12.58 14.98
N ALA A 308 -2.32 12.12 13.81
CA ALA A 308 -3.21 11.44 12.87
C ALA A 308 -2.52 10.37 12.03
N ILE A 309 -3.31 9.38 11.64
CA ILE A 309 -2.90 8.23 10.83
C ILE A 309 -3.86 8.10 9.67
N PHE A 310 -3.31 8.06 8.45
CA PHE A 310 -4.07 7.77 7.25
C PHE A 310 -3.79 6.36 6.77
N LEU A 311 -4.85 5.62 6.42
CA LEU A 311 -4.73 4.25 5.96
C LEU A 311 -5.65 3.93 4.79
N SER A 312 -5.15 3.05 3.92
CA SER A 312 -5.88 2.46 2.79
C SER A 312 -5.98 0.95 2.96
N PRO A 313 -7.03 0.44 3.63
CA PRO A 313 -7.17 -1.00 3.86
C PRO A 313 -7.30 -1.82 2.58
N HIS A 314 -7.64 -1.20 1.42
CA HIS A 314 -7.65 -1.91 0.13
C HIS A 314 -6.29 -2.46 -0.30
N LYS A 315 -5.19 -2.01 0.32
CA LYS A 315 -3.85 -2.55 0.14
C LYS A 315 -3.55 -3.78 1.02
N PHE A 316 -4.42 -4.09 1.97
CA PHE A 316 -4.32 -5.28 2.81
C PHE A 316 -4.87 -6.49 2.05
N LEU A 317 -4.42 -7.68 2.43
CA LEU A 317 -4.99 -8.92 1.93
C LEU A 317 -6.47 -9.02 2.35
N GLY A 318 -7.37 -9.16 1.37
CA GLY A 318 -8.83 -9.12 1.56
C GLY A 318 -9.46 -7.72 1.56
N GLY A 319 -8.64 -6.68 1.38
CA GLY A 319 -9.05 -5.28 1.48
C GLY A 319 -9.82 -4.65 0.32
N PRO A 320 -9.81 -5.15 -0.93
CA PRO A 320 -10.60 -4.52 -1.99
C PRO A 320 -12.06 -4.29 -1.57
N GLY A 321 -12.53 -3.04 -1.69
CA GLY A 321 -13.89 -2.63 -1.26
C GLY A 321 -14.01 -2.05 0.16
N THR A 322 -12.90 -1.85 0.89
CA THR A 322 -12.88 -1.17 2.20
C THR A 322 -12.87 0.35 2.09
N PRO A 323 -13.30 1.10 3.14
CA PRO A 323 -13.21 2.54 3.18
C PRO A 323 -11.79 2.98 3.54
N GLY A 324 -11.43 4.23 3.25
CA GLY A 324 -10.26 4.88 3.82
C GLY A 324 -10.46 5.11 5.32
N ILE A 325 -9.38 5.01 6.10
CA ILE A 325 -9.45 5.17 7.56
C ILE A 325 -8.59 6.37 7.95
N LEU A 326 -9.19 7.25 8.75
CA LEU A 326 -8.52 8.33 9.46
C LEU A 326 -8.66 8.05 10.95
N LEU A 327 -7.56 7.84 11.64
CA LEU A 327 -7.53 7.89 13.10
C LEU A 327 -6.84 9.19 13.49
N MET A 328 -7.47 10.02 14.30
CA MET A 328 -6.93 11.32 14.67
C MET A 328 -7.17 11.66 16.14
N SER A 329 -6.27 12.46 16.71
CA SER A 329 -6.42 13.04 18.03
C SER A 329 -7.58 14.03 17.99
N LYS A 330 -8.42 14.00 19.02
CA LYS A 330 -9.52 14.98 19.16
C LYS A 330 -9.02 16.42 19.20
N ALA A 331 -7.74 16.65 19.54
CA ALA A 331 -7.10 17.96 19.50
C ALA A 331 -7.06 18.59 18.09
N LEU A 332 -7.07 17.78 17.03
CA LEU A 332 -7.09 18.24 15.63
C LEU A 332 -8.50 18.60 15.15
N TYR A 333 -9.55 18.25 15.89
CA TYR A 333 -10.92 18.56 15.53
C TYR A 333 -11.26 20.02 15.82
N ARG A 334 -11.32 20.87 14.78
CA ARG A 334 -11.52 22.33 14.91
C ARG A 334 -12.94 22.80 14.63
N LEU A 335 -13.81 21.94 14.08
CA LEU A 335 -15.21 22.29 13.83
C LEU A 335 -15.99 22.56 15.12
N GLY A 336 -15.64 21.93 16.24
CA GLY A 336 -16.25 22.21 17.55
C GLY A 336 -17.78 22.15 17.51
N SER A 337 -18.45 23.27 17.79
CA SER A 337 -19.92 23.40 17.71
C SER A 337 -20.45 23.71 16.30
N SER A 338 -19.60 24.07 15.34
CA SER A 338 -19.99 24.31 13.94
C SER A 338 -20.45 23.03 13.26
N PRO A 339 -21.26 23.11 12.19
CA PRO A 339 -21.74 21.94 11.47
C PRO A 339 -20.61 20.96 11.08
N PRO A 340 -20.86 19.63 11.09
CA PRO A 340 -19.86 18.63 10.69
C PRO A 340 -19.39 18.81 9.25
N SER A 341 -18.29 18.15 8.87
CA SER A 341 -17.76 18.26 7.51
C SER A 341 -18.77 17.80 6.46
N THR A 342 -19.62 16.84 6.82
CA THR A 342 -20.66 16.30 5.95
C THR A 342 -21.97 16.20 6.71
N CYS A 343 -22.81 17.22 6.58
CA CYS A 343 -24.17 17.22 7.13
C CYS A 343 -25.05 16.19 6.42
N GLY A 344 -25.71 15.32 7.19
CA GLY A 344 -26.62 14.31 6.67
C GLY A 344 -27.47 13.69 7.77
N GLY A 345 -28.42 12.83 7.37
CA GLY A 345 -29.20 12.06 8.34
C GLY A 345 -28.30 11.22 9.26
N GLY A 346 -28.60 11.19 10.55
CA GLY A 346 -27.79 10.49 11.56
C GLY A 346 -26.69 11.32 12.22
N THR A 347 -26.47 12.57 11.79
CA THR A 347 -25.46 13.48 12.41
C THR A 347 -26.05 14.43 13.47
N VAL A 348 -27.37 14.40 13.63
CA VAL A 348 -28.16 15.36 14.42
C VAL A 348 -28.96 14.66 15.50
N ASN A 349 -29.03 15.28 16.68
CA ASN A 349 -29.97 14.93 17.74
C ASN A 349 -31.34 15.58 17.52
N TYR A 350 -31.35 16.81 16.97
CA TYR A 350 -32.58 17.56 16.73
C TYR A 350 -32.42 18.53 15.56
N VAL A 351 -33.44 18.62 14.71
CA VAL A 351 -33.57 19.61 13.62
C VAL A 351 -35.01 20.07 13.60
N ASN A 352 -35.23 21.38 13.52
CA ASN A 352 -36.57 21.95 13.31
C ASN A 352 -36.71 22.58 11.92
N GLY A 353 -37.94 22.90 11.53
CA GLY A 353 -38.24 23.53 10.23
C GLY A 353 -38.27 25.06 10.25
N PHE A 354 -37.92 25.70 11.38
CA PHE A 354 -38.09 27.13 11.58
C PHE A 354 -36.77 27.89 11.51
N ASN A 355 -35.74 27.39 12.20
CA ASN A 355 -34.45 28.04 12.27
C ASN A 355 -33.31 27.01 12.25
N GLU A 356 -32.34 27.21 11.36
CA GLU A 356 -31.13 26.40 11.28
C GLU A 356 -30.30 26.45 12.57
N GLN A 357 -30.31 27.57 13.30
CA GLN A 357 -29.50 27.73 14.52
C GLN A 357 -29.98 26.88 15.70
N ASP A 358 -31.21 26.37 15.63
CA ASP A 358 -31.77 25.45 16.63
C ASP A 358 -31.36 23.99 16.37
N THR A 359 -30.59 23.73 15.30
CA THR A 359 -30.11 22.39 14.98
C THR A 359 -29.07 21.93 16.01
N ILE A 360 -29.36 20.81 16.66
CA ILE A 360 -28.46 20.20 17.65
C ILE A 360 -27.78 19.00 16.99
N TYR A 361 -26.47 19.14 16.75
CA TYR A 361 -25.63 18.05 16.26
C TYR A 361 -25.22 17.08 17.36
N VAL A 362 -24.91 15.84 16.99
CA VAL A 362 -24.35 14.83 17.89
C VAL A 362 -23.01 15.32 18.47
N SER A 363 -22.76 15.03 19.75
CA SER A 363 -21.55 15.45 20.45
C SER A 363 -20.37 14.50 20.22
N ASP A 364 -20.63 13.21 20.02
CA ASP A 364 -19.60 12.23 19.68
C ASP A 364 -19.08 12.47 18.25
N ILE A 365 -17.76 12.64 18.11
CA ILE A 365 -17.12 13.02 16.84
C ILE A 365 -17.26 11.89 15.80
N GLU A 366 -17.17 10.63 16.22
CA GLU A 366 -17.21 9.48 15.30
C GLU A 366 -18.61 9.33 14.68
N GLU A 367 -19.66 9.49 15.48
CA GLU A 367 -21.04 9.51 14.99
C GLU A 367 -21.35 10.78 14.19
N ARG A 368 -20.91 11.95 14.69
CA ARG A 368 -21.18 13.26 14.08
C ARG A 368 -20.64 13.39 12.66
N GLU A 369 -19.50 12.79 12.36
CA GLU A 369 -18.86 12.86 11.03
C GLU A 369 -19.26 11.71 10.08
N ASN A 370 -20.07 10.77 10.56
CA ASN A 370 -20.57 9.63 9.78
C ASN A 370 -21.96 9.92 9.20
N GLY A 371 -22.06 10.97 8.38
CA GLY A 371 -23.32 11.40 7.80
C GLY A 371 -23.92 10.43 6.78
N GLY A 372 -25.21 10.14 6.94
CA GLY A 372 -25.96 9.23 6.07
C GLY A 372 -25.98 7.79 6.61
N THR A 373 -26.17 6.83 5.70
CA THR A 373 -26.08 5.41 6.05
C THR A 373 -24.60 5.02 6.14
N PRO A 374 -24.12 4.45 7.26
CA PRO A 374 -22.73 4.03 7.41
C PRO A 374 -22.30 3.00 6.37
N GLN A 375 -20.99 2.96 6.14
CA GLN A 375 -20.33 2.03 5.22
C GLN A 375 -20.21 0.61 5.82
N ILE A 376 -21.32 0.03 6.31
CA ILE A 376 -21.40 -1.18 7.15
C ILE A 376 -20.50 -2.32 6.66
N ILE A 377 -20.74 -2.82 5.44
CA ILE A 377 -19.99 -3.97 4.87
C ILE A 377 -18.51 -3.63 4.76
N GLN A 378 -18.20 -2.38 4.40
CA GLN A 378 -16.84 -1.94 4.14
C GLN A 378 -16.06 -1.82 5.46
N ILE A 379 -16.69 -1.34 6.54
CA ILE A 379 -16.10 -1.27 7.89
C ILE A 379 -15.81 -2.68 8.41
N VAL A 380 -16.79 -3.58 8.31
CA VAL A 380 -16.61 -4.98 8.73
C VAL A 380 -15.49 -5.63 7.93
N ARG A 381 -15.48 -5.46 6.61
CA ARG A 381 -14.40 -5.96 5.74
C ARG A 381 -13.03 -5.42 6.17
N ALA A 382 -12.94 -4.13 6.49
CA ALA A 382 -11.69 -3.52 6.96
C ALA A 382 -11.22 -4.21 8.25
N ALA A 383 -12.09 -4.39 9.24
CA ALA A 383 -11.75 -5.08 10.49
C ALA A 383 -11.22 -6.50 10.23
N LEU A 384 -11.82 -7.25 9.30
CA LEU A 384 -11.34 -8.59 8.94
C LEU A 384 -9.93 -8.58 8.33
N THR A 385 -9.55 -7.54 7.58
CA THR A 385 -8.18 -7.43 7.05
C THR A 385 -7.14 -7.20 8.14
N PHE A 386 -7.49 -6.43 9.18
CA PHE A 386 -6.64 -6.27 10.37
C PHE A 386 -6.50 -7.60 11.11
N TRP A 387 -7.59 -8.37 11.22
CA TRP A 387 -7.55 -9.70 11.81
C TRP A 387 -6.63 -10.65 11.05
N VAL A 388 -6.68 -10.67 9.71
CA VAL A 388 -5.76 -11.50 8.90
C VAL A 388 -4.29 -11.14 9.17
N LYS A 389 -4.00 -9.84 9.31
CA LYS A 389 -2.65 -9.35 9.63
C LYS A 389 -2.21 -9.79 11.04
N GLU A 390 -3.07 -9.65 12.04
CA GLU A 390 -2.79 -10.07 13.42
C GLU A 390 -2.63 -11.58 13.57
N TYR A 391 -3.41 -12.38 12.83
CA TYR A 391 -3.35 -13.85 12.86
C TYR A 391 -1.95 -14.40 12.46
N ILE A 392 -1.27 -13.72 11.54
CA ILE A 392 0.10 -14.05 11.13
C ILE A 392 1.13 -13.52 12.12
N GLY A 393 0.92 -12.30 12.62
CA GLY A 393 1.80 -11.61 13.55
C GLY A 393 2.85 -10.74 12.86
N TYR A 394 3.14 -9.58 13.46
CA TYR A 394 4.01 -8.55 12.85
C TYR A 394 5.47 -9.00 12.70
N GLU A 395 6.01 -9.77 13.65
CA GLU A 395 7.38 -10.28 13.59
C GLU A 395 7.62 -11.20 12.40
N VAL A 396 6.66 -12.07 12.11
CA VAL A 396 6.70 -12.99 10.96
C VAL A 396 6.70 -12.21 9.66
N ILE A 397 5.81 -11.21 9.55
CA ILE A 397 5.70 -10.36 8.36
C ILE A 397 7.02 -9.61 8.13
N ALA A 398 7.55 -8.94 9.16
CA ALA A 398 8.79 -8.19 9.08
C ALA A 398 9.98 -9.06 8.68
N LYS A 399 10.09 -10.27 9.26
CA LYS A 399 11.16 -11.22 8.92
C LYS A 399 11.08 -11.66 7.45
N GLN A 400 9.88 -11.97 6.96
CA GLN A 400 9.69 -12.46 5.60
C GLN A 400 9.93 -11.36 4.55
N GLU A 401 9.41 -10.14 4.78
CA GLU A 401 9.67 -9.00 3.89
C GLU A 401 11.17 -8.68 3.81
N LYS A 402 11.86 -8.65 4.96
CA LYS A 402 13.30 -8.41 5.01
C LYS A 402 14.09 -9.48 4.25
N SER A 403 13.66 -10.74 4.36
CA SER A 403 14.26 -11.85 3.61
C SER A 403 14.12 -11.65 2.10
N TYR A 404 12.91 -11.34 1.61
CA TYR A 404 12.66 -11.15 0.18
C TYR A 404 13.41 -9.96 -0.40
N ILE A 405 13.40 -8.81 0.28
CA ILE A 405 14.07 -7.62 -0.25
C ILE A 405 15.59 -7.79 -0.28
N ASN A 406 16.19 -8.40 0.74
CA ASN A 406 17.64 -8.62 0.78
C ASN A 406 18.08 -9.58 -0.33
N GLN A 407 17.38 -10.71 -0.49
CA GLN A 407 17.68 -11.66 -1.56
C GLN A 407 17.50 -11.04 -2.96
N ALA A 408 16.45 -10.23 -3.15
CA ALA A 408 16.23 -9.52 -4.41
C ALA A 408 17.34 -8.50 -4.70
N LEU A 409 17.79 -7.73 -3.70
CA LEU A 409 18.87 -6.76 -3.85
C LEU A 409 20.21 -7.44 -4.12
N GLU A 410 20.57 -8.47 -3.34
CA GLU A 410 21.80 -9.26 -3.54
C GLU A 410 21.90 -9.82 -4.95
N ARG A 411 20.77 -10.26 -5.51
CA ARG A 411 20.71 -10.83 -6.86
C ARG A 411 20.72 -9.79 -7.98
N LEU A 412 20.02 -8.67 -7.80
CA LEU A 412 19.82 -7.69 -8.89
C LEU A 412 20.88 -6.59 -8.93
N LEU A 413 21.50 -6.22 -7.80
CA LEU A 413 22.52 -5.15 -7.76
C LEU A 413 23.78 -5.45 -8.58
N PRO A 414 24.30 -6.70 -8.65
CA PRO A 414 25.44 -7.02 -9.51
C PRO A 414 25.13 -6.88 -11.02
N ASN A 415 23.86 -6.85 -11.41
CA ASN A 415 23.47 -6.82 -12.81
C ASN A 415 23.67 -5.43 -13.42
N GLN A 416 24.61 -5.33 -14.35
CA GLN A 416 24.91 -4.09 -15.05
C GLN A 416 23.79 -3.58 -15.95
N ASN A 417 22.70 -4.30 -16.20
CA ASN A 417 21.58 -3.74 -16.99
C ASN A 417 20.42 -3.28 -16.11
N ILE A 418 20.50 -3.42 -14.79
CA ILE A 418 19.45 -3.03 -13.87
C ILE A 418 19.96 -1.90 -12.97
N ARG A 419 19.16 -0.85 -12.79
CA ARG A 419 19.34 0.16 -11.72
C ARG A 419 18.13 0.09 -10.81
N VAL A 420 18.34 -0.33 -9.58
CA VAL A 420 17.35 -0.21 -8.51
C VAL A 420 17.28 1.25 -8.07
N LEU A 421 16.07 1.77 -7.86
CA LEU A 421 15.85 3.15 -7.41
C LEU A 421 15.85 3.25 -5.89
N GLY A 422 16.31 4.40 -5.38
CA GLY A 422 16.48 4.70 -3.95
C GLY A 422 17.75 4.11 -3.35
N ASN A 423 17.91 4.24 -2.03
CA ASN A 423 19.03 3.65 -1.30
C ASN A 423 18.98 2.12 -1.39
N ALA A 424 20.08 1.53 -1.87
CA ALA A 424 20.24 0.10 -2.12
C ALA A 424 21.09 -0.61 -1.05
N SER A 425 21.47 0.09 0.03
CA SER A 425 22.18 -0.51 1.14
C SER A 425 21.32 -1.58 1.83
N THR A 426 21.92 -2.72 2.15
CA THR A 426 21.28 -3.82 2.89
C THR A 426 20.99 -3.46 4.34
N GLU A 427 21.55 -2.37 4.86
CA GLU A 427 21.29 -1.84 6.19
C GLU A 427 20.04 -0.94 6.23
N THR A 428 19.56 -0.47 5.07
CA THR A 428 18.38 0.39 5.00
C THR A 428 17.12 -0.41 5.29
N GLN A 429 16.31 0.05 6.26
CA GLN A 429 14.99 -0.52 6.49
C GLN A 429 14.07 -0.21 5.31
N ARG A 430 13.66 -1.26 4.61
CA ARG A 430 12.89 -1.16 3.38
C ARG A 430 11.87 -2.30 3.33
N GLN A 431 10.62 -1.97 2.99
CA GLN A 431 9.60 -2.95 2.65
C GLN A 431 9.91 -3.62 1.32
N ALA A 432 9.31 -4.77 1.04
CA ALA A 432 9.61 -5.56 -0.15
C ALA A 432 8.99 -4.97 -1.43
N ILE A 433 9.25 -3.69 -1.69
CA ILE A 433 8.85 -2.89 -2.85
C ILE A 433 10.11 -2.59 -3.64
N LEU A 434 10.14 -3.01 -4.90
CA LEU A 434 11.30 -2.86 -5.77
C LEU A 434 10.92 -2.05 -7.00
N SER A 435 11.38 -0.80 -7.05
CA SER A 435 11.35 0.04 -8.25
C SER A 435 12.69 -0.01 -8.96
N PHE A 436 12.68 -0.26 -10.26
CA PHE A 436 13.90 -0.42 -11.05
C PHE A 436 13.75 0.08 -12.49
N LEU A 437 14.90 0.35 -13.11
CA LEU A 437 15.07 0.62 -14.53
C LEU A 437 15.87 -0.51 -15.16
N ILE A 438 15.45 -0.93 -16.36
CA ILE A 438 16.23 -1.85 -17.18
C ILE A 438 16.86 -1.05 -18.32
N TYR A 439 18.18 -1.08 -18.43
CA TYR A 439 18.94 -0.40 -19.47
C TYR A 439 19.06 -1.25 -20.73
N SER A 440 18.91 -0.59 -21.87
CA SER A 440 19.28 -1.20 -23.14
C SER A 440 20.79 -1.11 -23.34
N THR A 441 21.33 -1.98 -24.18
CA THR A 441 22.76 -2.05 -24.50
C THR A 441 23.02 -1.79 -25.98
N THR A 442 24.23 -1.33 -26.27
CA THR A 442 24.75 -1.10 -27.63
C THR A 442 26.19 -1.60 -27.72
N ASN A 443 26.65 -1.89 -28.95
CA ASN A 443 28.04 -2.21 -29.23
C ASN A 443 28.72 -1.01 -29.89
N ASP A 444 29.67 -0.38 -29.21
CA ASP A 444 30.60 0.60 -29.82
C ASP A 444 31.80 -0.17 -30.40
N GLY A 445 32.12 0.05 -31.67
CA GLY A 445 33.16 -0.67 -32.42
C GLY A 445 34.62 -0.29 -32.09
N ASN A 446 34.86 0.60 -31.13
CA ASN A 446 36.19 1.21 -30.92
C ASN A 446 37.03 0.60 -29.78
N ASN A 447 36.51 -0.33 -28.98
CA ASN A 447 37.24 -0.94 -27.86
C ASN A 447 37.30 -2.47 -27.96
N VAL A 448 37.80 -2.98 -29.09
CA VAL A 448 38.05 -4.43 -29.24
C VAL A 448 39.39 -4.85 -28.61
N ASP A 449 40.31 -3.90 -28.37
CA ASP A 449 41.70 -4.23 -27.99
C ASP A 449 42.02 -4.19 -26.49
N GLU A 450 41.21 -3.56 -25.63
CA GLU A 450 41.46 -3.54 -24.17
C GLU A 450 40.81 -4.72 -23.39
N ALA A 451 39.99 -5.54 -24.05
CA ALA A 451 39.16 -6.55 -23.38
C ALA A 451 39.79 -7.95 -23.25
N LYS A 452 41.09 -8.11 -23.52
CA LYS A 452 41.76 -9.43 -23.45
C LYS A 452 42.28 -9.83 -22.05
N GLU A 453 42.28 -8.94 -21.05
CA GLU A 453 43.00 -9.21 -19.79
C GLU A 453 42.15 -9.53 -18.55
N LYS A 454 40.81 -9.53 -18.59
CA LYS A 454 39.99 -9.91 -17.42
C LYS A 454 39.19 -11.19 -17.67
N GLY A 455 39.91 -12.31 -17.56
CA GLY A 455 39.38 -13.67 -17.66
C GLY A 455 38.34 -13.98 -16.58
N ARG A 456 37.06 -13.86 -16.94
CA ARG A 456 35.88 -14.62 -16.44
C ARG A 456 34.55 -14.12 -17.03
N GLY A 457 34.52 -12.96 -17.71
CA GLY A 457 33.31 -12.34 -18.28
C GLY A 457 32.97 -12.65 -19.76
N LEU A 458 33.68 -13.59 -20.39
CA LEU A 458 33.77 -13.71 -21.86
C LEU A 458 32.50 -14.25 -22.57
N PHE A 459 31.47 -14.73 -21.85
CA PHE A 459 30.27 -15.32 -22.48
C PHE A 459 29.01 -14.43 -22.47
N MET A 460 28.93 -13.37 -21.65
CA MET A 460 27.73 -12.51 -21.59
C MET A 460 27.75 -11.35 -22.61
N TRP A 461 28.93 -10.93 -23.07
CA TRP A 461 29.09 -9.81 -24.01
C TRP A 461 28.49 -10.10 -25.41
N GLY A 462 28.30 -11.37 -25.75
CA GLY A 462 27.63 -11.76 -26.99
C GLY A 462 26.12 -11.53 -26.98
N GLU A 463 25.50 -11.50 -25.79
CA GLU A 463 24.05 -11.33 -25.62
C GLU A 463 23.67 -9.91 -25.16
N THR A 464 24.51 -9.28 -24.34
CA THR A 464 24.39 -7.90 -23.86
C THR A 464 25.59 -7.08 -24.34
N GLY A 465 25.34 -5.92 -24.95
CA GLY A 465 26.42 -5.12 -25.53
C GLY A 465 27.38 -4.49 -24.53
N ASN A 466 28.47 -3.89 -25.02
CA ASN A 466 29.56 -3.36 -24.19
C ASN A 466 29.25 -2.03 -23.49
N LYS A 467 28.16 -1.34 -23.83
CA LYS A 467 27.81 -0.01 -23.30
C LYS A 467 26.31 0.13 -23.00
N ARG A 468 25.98 0.71 -21.84
CA ARG A 468 24.62 1.13 -21.47
C ARG A 468 24.16 2.28 -22.38
N ASP A 469 22.98 2.16 -22.97
CA ASP A 469 22.26 3.25 -23.66
C ASP A 469 21.08 3.72 -22.79
N LYS A 470 20.00 4.26 -23.38
CA LYS A 470 18.80 4.67 -22.65
C LYS A 470 18.08 3.48 -21.96
N PRO A 471 17.37 3.72 -20.84
CA PRO A 471 16.50 2.73 -20.21
C PRO A 471 15.35 2.32 -21.12
N LEU A 472 14.87 1.09 -20.98
CA LEU A 472 13.59 0.65 -21.52
C LEU A 472 12.46 1.38 -20.80
N HIS A 473 11.39 1.70 -21.53
CA HIS A 473 10.23 2.38 -20.97
C HIS A 473 9.56 1.52 -19.87
N GLY A 474 9.28 2.07 -18.69
CA GLY A 474 8.70 1.31 -17.57
C GLY A 474 7.42 0.54 -17.93
N PRO A 475 6.43 1.17 -18.59
CA PRO A 475 5.27 0.48 -19.14
C PRO A 475 5.59 -0.63 -20.15
N PHE A 476 6.66 -0.50 -20.95
CA PHE A 476 7.07 -1.56 -21.88
C PHE A 476 7.58 -2.79 -21.15
N VAL A 477 8.43 -2.59 -20.14
CA VAL A 477 8.93 -3.68 -19.29
C VAL A 477 7.76 -4.39 -18.59
N ALA A 478 6.80 -3.63 -18.05
CA ALA A 478 5.60 -4.20 -17.45
C ALA A 478 4.75 -5.00 -18.45
N THR A 479 4.58 -4.50 -19.68
CA THR A 479 3.89 -5.23 -20.76
C THR A 479 4.59 -6.53 -21.12
N ILE A 480 5.93 -6.54 -21.20
CA ILE A 480 6.69 -7.77 -21.49
C ILE A 480 6.56 -8.78 -20.35
N LEU A 481 6.64 -8.33 -19.09
CA LEU A 481 6.46 -9.19 -17.93
C LEU A 481 5.07 -9.83 -17.92
N ASN A 482 4.03 -9.06 -18.29
CA ASN A 482 2.69 -9.59 -18.47
C ASN A 482 2.60 -10.60 -19.63
N ASP A 483 3.04 -10.21 -20.82
CA ASP A 483 2.80 -10.99 -22.04
C ASP A 483 3.65 -12.26 -22.12
N LEU A 484 4.90 -12.23 -21.66
CA LEU A 484 5.78 -13.39 -21.70
C LEU A 484 5.58 -14.31 -20.48
N PHE A 485 5.36 -13.72 -19.30
CA PHE A 485 5.49 -14.42 -18.03
C PHE A 485 4.21 -14.43 -17.19
N GLY A 486 3.18 -13.67 -17.55
CA GLY A 486 1.97 -13.54 -16.73
C GLY A 486 2.15 -12.68 -15.47
N ILE A 487 3.31 -12.04 -15.32
CA ILE A 487 3.67 -11.25 -14.13
C ILE A 487 3.04 -9.87 -14.22
N GLN A 488 2.17 -9.56 -13.26
CA GLN A 488 1.47 -8.28 -13.16
C GLN A 488 2.33 -7.27 -12.40
N ALA A 489 3.18 -6.56 -13.14
CA ALA A 489 3.99 -5.45 -12.64
C ALA A 489 3.39 -4.09 -13.02
N ARG A 490 3.83 -3.02 -12.38
CA ARG A 490 3.36 -1.66 -12.69
C ARG A 490 4.44 -0.81 -13.34
N GLY A 491 4.13 -0.25 -14.50
CA GLY A 491 4.97 0.75 -15.18
C GLY A 491 4.44 2.17 -15.01
N GLY A 492 5.33 3.13 -14.74
CA GLY A 492 4.99 4.56 -14.70
C GLY A 492 5.66 5.32 -13.55
N CYS A 493 5.09 6.45 -13.15
CA CYS A 493 5.63 7.32 -12.10
C CYS A 493 5.06 7.05 -10.69
N ALA A 494 4.28 5.98 -10.52
CA ALA A 494 3.66 5.53 -9.26
C ALA A 494 3.03 6.64 -8.39
N CYS A 495 2.44 7.68 -9.01
CA CYS A 495 1.86 8.84 -8.32
C CYS A 495 2.85 9.57 -7.37
N ALA A 496 4.14 9.55 -7.70
CA ALA A 496 5.22 10.20 -6.94
C ALA A 496 6.11 11.00 -7.91
N GLY A 497 5.50 11.92 -8.65
CA GLY A 497 6.14 12.70 -9.71
C GLY A 497 7.41 13.44 -9.27
N PRO A 498 7.35 14.29 -8.22
CA PRO A 498 8.52 15.01 -7.73
C PRO A 498 9.64 14.09 -7.27
N TYR A 499 9.33 13.05 -6.50
CA TYR A 499 10.33 12.06 -6.10
C TYR A 499 10.94 11.33 -7.30
N GLY A 500 10.12 11.03 -8.30
CA GLY A 500 10.56 10.49 -9.58
C GLY A 500 11.52 11.42 -10.33
N HIS A 501 11.39 12.74 -10.22
CA HIS A 501 12.36 13.67 -10.80
C HIS A 501 13.71 13.57 -10.08
N SER A 502 13.71 13.51 -8.75
CA SER A 502 14.94 13.32 -7.97
C SER A 502 15.61 11.97 -8.27
N LEU A 503 14.84 10.88 -8.34
CA LEU A 503 15.36 9.53 -8.61
C LEU A 503 15.90 9.33 -10.03
N LEU A 504 15.37 10.08 -11.00
CA LEU A 504 15.73 9.98 -12.42
C LEU A 504 16.65 11.12 -12.88
N ASP A 505 17.15 11.95 -11.96
CA ASP A 505 18.06 13.05 -12.23
C ASP A 505 17.45 14.03 -13.28
N ILE A 506 16.17 14.37 -13.11
CA ILE A 506 15.41 15.26 -14.00
C ILE A 506 15.45 16.68 -13.45
N ASP A 507 16.20 17.54 -14.14
CA ASP A 507 16.24 18.98 -13.84
C ASP A 507 14.96 19.71 -14.24
N GLN A 508 14.84 20.97 -13.80
CA GLN A 508 13.70 21.83 -14.09
C GLN A 508 13.47 22.03 -15.59
N THR A 509 14.55 22.16 -16.38
CA THR A 509 14.48 22.38 -17.83
C THR A 509 13.82 21.19 -18.54
N ARG A 510 14.28 19.97 -18.24
CA ARG A 510 13.70 18.71 -18.75
C ARG A 510 12.27 18.54 -18.26
N SER A 511 12.00 18.85 -17.00
CA SER A 511 10.64 18.77 -16.44
C SER A 511 9.65 19.66 -17.21
N LEU A 512 10.03 20.92 -17.50
CA LEU A 512 9.23 21.83 -18.30
C LEU A 512 9.08 21.35 -19.75
N ALA A 513 10.13 20.75 -20.31
CA ALA A 513 10.07 20.15 -21.65
C ALA A 513 9.06 18.99 -21.72
N PHE A 514 9.00 18.13 -20.68
CA PHE A 514 7.96 17.11 -20.56
C PHE A 514 6.56 17.71 -20.45
N ARG A 515 6.40 18.79 -19.65
CA ARG A 515 5.12 19.50 -19.52
C ARG A 515 4.63 20.01 -20.87
N GLU A 516 5.50 20.63 -21.67
CA GLU A 516 5.13 21.14 -22.99
C GLU A 516 4.81 20.02 -23.99
N ALA A 517 5.53 18.89 -23.94
CA ALA A 517 5.19 17.70 -24.74
C ALA A 517 3.80 17.14 -24.36
N ILE A 518 3.49 17.05 -23.07
CA ILE A 518 2.20 16.57 -22.57
C ILE A 518 1.07 17.53 -22.97
N LYS A 519 1.28 18.86 -22.89
CA LYS A 519 0.31 19.86 -23.36
C LYS A 519 -0.02 19.73 -24.85
N ARG A 520 0.96 19.32 -25.67
CA ARG A 520 0.75 19.03 -27.10
C ARG A 520 0.06 17.69 -27.36
N GLY A 521 -0.29 16.93 -26.31
CA GLY A 521 -0.99 15.66 -26.39
C GLY A 521 -0.07 14.43 -26.40
N TYR A 522 1.24 14.58 -26.16
CA TYR A 522 2.20 13.47 -26.10
C TYR A 522 2.38 12.96 -24.66
N ILE A 523 1.35 12.32 -24.10
CA ILE A 523 1.38 11.81 -22.72
C ILE A 523 2.47 10.73 -22.54
N GLY A 524 2.80 9.99 -23.60
CA GLY A 524 3.83 8.96 -23.59
C GLY A 524 5.25 9.47 -23.34
N ALA A 525 5.52 10.78 -23.45
CA ALA A 525 6.82 11.34 -23.10
C ALA A 525 7.14 11.29 -21.58
N LYS A 526 6.14 10.96 -20.75
CA LYS A 526 6.26 10.93 -19.30
C LYS A 526 7.33 9.94 -18.84
N PRO A 527 8.29 10.36 -18.01
CA PRO A 527 9.27 9.44 -17.43
C PRO A 527 8.60 8.48 -16.44
N GLY A 528 9.22 7.32 -16.24
CA GLY A 528 8.74 6.32 -15.31
C GLY A 528 9.67 5.12 -15.22
N TRP A 529 9.36 4.25 -14.28
CA TRP A 529 10.09 3.02 -13.99
C TRP A 529 9.13 1.83 -13.92
N THR A 530 9.66 0.65 -13.67
CA THR A 530 8.86 -0.54 -13.37
C THR A 530 8.96 -0.84 -11.88
N ARG A 531 7.83 -1.21 -11.27
CA ARG A 531 7.74 -1.59 -9.87
C ARG A 531 7.14 -2.98 -9.73
N VAL A 532 7.76 -3.79 -8.87
CA VAL A 532 7.23 -5.05 -8.36
C VAL A 532 7.25 -5.02 -6.83
N SER A 533 6.44 -5.84 -6.20
CA SER A 533 6.37 -5.97 -4.74
C SER A 533 6.20 -7.42 -4.33
N PHE A 534 6.86 -7.83 -3.25
CA PHE A 534 6.86 -9.19 -2.73
C PHE A 534 6.16 -9.22 -1.36
N PRO A 535 4.85 -9.55 -1.30
CA PRO A 535 4.16 -9.63 -0.02
C PRO A 535 4.68 -10.83 0.81
N TYR A 536 4.57 -10.74 2.13
CA TYR A 536 5.03 -11.78 3.07
C TYR A 536 4.41 -13.17 2.84
N TYR A 537 3.26 -13.28 2.17
CA TYR A 537 2.61 -14.57 1.88
C TYR A 537 2.98 -15.17 0.53
N MET A 538 3.73 -14.47 -0.33
CA MET A 538 4.20 -14.98 -1.63
C MET A 538 4.99 -16.27 -1.44
N SER A 539 4.88 -17.22 -2.38
CA SER A 539 5.68 -18.45 -2.32
C SER A 539 7.11 -18.22 -2.82
N ASN A 540 8.06 -19.04 -2.37
CA ASN A 540 9.45 -18.92 -2.81
C ASN A 540 9.60 -19.20 -4.32
N GLU A 541 8.75 -20.08 -4.87
CA GLU A 541 8.72 -20.41 -6.29
C GLU A 541 8.28 -19.22 -7.14
N GLU A 542 7.26 -18.48 -6.69
CA GLU A 542 6.82 -17.24 -7.35
C GLU A 542 7.87 -16.14 -7.24
N PHE A 543 8.50 -16.01 -6.07
CA PHE A 543 9.59 -15.05 -5.84
C PHE A 543 10.77 -15.28 -6.80
N GLU A 544 11.30 -16.51 -6.85
CA GLU A 544 12.39 -16.89 -7.75
C GLU A 544 12.00 -16.73 -9.23
N TYR A 545 10.76 -17.06 -9.58
CA TYR A 545 10.25 -16.89 -10.93
C TYR A 545 10.24 -15.41 -11.36
N ILE A 546 9.79 -14.51 -10.49
CA ILE A 546 9.78 -13.07 -10.77
C ILE A 546 11.21 -12.57 -10.97
N LEU A 547 12.16 -12.92 -10.09
CA LEU A 547 13.56 -12.50 -10.24
C LEU A 547 14.19 -13.03 -11.54
N ALA A 548 13.96 -14.30 -11.87
CA ALA A 548 14.44 -14.89 -13.13
C ALA A 548 13.85 -14.19 -14.36
N ALA A 549 12.58 -13.76 -14.30
CA ALA A 549 11.95 -12.99 -15.37
C ALA A 549 12.55 -11.57 -15.48
N LEU A 550 12.88 -10.91 -14.36
CA LEU A 550 13.56 -9.61 -14.38
C LEU A 550 14.95 -9.72 -15.01
N GLU A 551 15.73 -10.73 -14.65
CA GLU A 551 17.04 -11.03 -15.26
C GLU A 551 16.89 -11.32 -16.76
N PHE A 552 15.87 -12.07 -17.15
CA PHE A 552 15.57 -12.32 -18.57
C PHE A 552 15.32 -11.01 -19.32
N VAL A 553 14.48 -10.11 -18.78
CA VAL A 553 14.19 -8.83 -19.45
C VAL A 553 15.44 -7.94 -19.47
N ALA A 554 16.30 -8.01 -18.46
CA ALA A 554 17.57 -7.29 -18.44
C ALA A 554 18.57 -7.76 -19.52
N ILE A 555 18.50 -9.03 -19.92
CA ILE A 555 19.36 -9.59 -20.97
C ILE A 555 18.72 -9.44 -22.36
N TYR A 556 17.44 -9.81 -22.49
CA TYR A 556 16.76 -9.98 -23.78
C TYR A 556 15.69 -8.94 -24.08
N GLY A 557 15.26 -8.14 -23.09
CA GLY A 557 14.09 -7.26 -23.19
C GLY A 557 14.11 -6.31 -24.37
N GLN A 558 15.29 -5.76 -24.71
CA GLN A 558 15.43 -4.85 -25.85
C GLN A 558 15.08 -5.53 -27.19
N ARG A 559 15.30 -6.85 -27.32
CA ARG A 559 15.04 -7.59 -28.57
C ARG A 559 13.57 -7.65 -28.93
N PHE A 560 12.69 -7.47 -27.96
CA PHE A 560 11.24 -7.51 -28.14
C PHE A 560 10.67 -6.18 -28.67
N LEU A 561 11.41 -5.07 -28.65
CA LEU A 561 10.96 -3.76 -29.15
C LEU A 561 10.33 -3.80 -30.57
N PRO A 562 10.87 -4.57 -31.56
CA PRO A 562 10.27 -4.69 -32.88
C PRO A 562 8.85 -5.28 -32.88
N LEU A 563 8.51 -6.14 -31.91
CA LEU A 563 7.22 -6.81 -31.81
C LEU A 563 6.11 -5.91 -31.26
N TYR A 564 6.44 -4.75 -30.69
CA TYR A 564 5.45 -3.85 -30.09
C TYR A 564 5.37 -2.51 -30.82
N HIS A 565 4.20 -1.88 -30.83
CA HIS A 565 4.01 -0.50 -31.25
C HIS A 565 3.91 0.40 -30.02
N PHE A 566 4.62 1.53 -30.02
CA PHE A 566 4.51 2.54 -28.98
C PHE A 566 3.66 3.70 -29.49
N ASN A 567 2.59 4.00 -28.77
CA ASN A 567 1.76 5.16 -29.06
C ASN A 567 2.21 6.34 -28.18
N LEU A 568 2.81 7.36 -28.81
CA LEU A 568 3.31 8.56 -28.11
C LEU A 568 2.19 9.38 -27.45
N ARG A 569 0.96 9.33 -27.96
CA ARG A 569 -0.16 10.10 -27.41
C ARG A 569 -0.70 9.51 -26.12
N THR A 570 -0.74 8.18 -26.03
CA THR A 570 -1.28 7.47 -24.86
C THR A 570 -0.19 6.96 -23.91
N GLY A 571 1.03 6.76 -24.40
CA GLY A 571 2.11 6.08 -23.68
C GLY A 571 1.96 4.56 -23.61
N SER A 572 1.01 3.97 -24.34
CA SER A 572 0.74 2.53 -24.31
C SER A 572 1.58 1.76 -25.34
N TRP A 573 1.90 0.51 -24.99
CA TRP A 573 2.58 -0.45 -25.86
C TRP A 573 1.59 -1.52 -26.31
N THR A 574 1.50 -1.76 -27.62
CA THR A 574 0.57 -2.74 -28.19
C THR A 574 1.30 -3.78 -29.02
N PHE A 575 0.92 -5.05 -28.85
CA PHE A 575 1.55 -6.15 -29.56
C PHE A 575 1.18 -6.18 -31.05
N LYS A 576 2.19 -6.30 -31.93
CA LYS A 576 1.99 -6.41 -33.38
C LYS A 576 1.86 -7.88 -33.78
N LYS A 577 0.62 -8.39 -33.85
CA LYS A 577 0.33 -9.76 -34.31
C LYS A 577 0.99 -10.12 -35.65
N LYS A 578 1.05 -9.17 -36.59
CA LYS A 578 1.70 -9.37 -37.89
C LYS A 578 3.21 -9.60 -37.77
N ALA A 579 3.90 -8.87 -36.88
CA ALA A 579 5.34 -8.99 -36.70
C ALA A 579 5.73 -10.38 -36.14
N LEU A 580 4.91 -10.97 -35.28
CA LEU A 580 5.11 -12.35 -34.82
C LEU A 580 4.87 -13.37 -35.95
N LYS A 581 3.82 -13.20 -36.75
CA LYS A 581 3.56 -14.06 -37.91
C LYS A 581 4.69 -14.02 -38.93
N ASP A 582 5.24 -12.83 -39.20
CA ASP A 582 6.38 -12.65 -40.10
C ASP A 582 7.65 -13.30 -39.55
N LEU A 583 7.83 -13.33 -38.22
CA LEU A 583 8.93 -14.01 -37.55
C LEU A 583 8.82 -15.54 -37.70
N VAL A 584 7.64 -16.10 -37.42
CA VAL A 584 7.35 -17.54 -37.54
C VAL A 584 7.39 -17.99 -39.01
N GLY A 585 6.95 -17.15 -39.95
CA GLY A 585 7.04 -17.43 -41.39
C GLY A 585 8.48 -17.51 -41.91
N LYS A 586 9.42 -16.75 -41.32
CA LYS A 586 10.85 -16.80 -41.66
C LYS A 586 11.57 -18.05 -41.14
N GLU A 587 11.12 -18.61 -40.00
CA GLU A 587 11.63 -19.90 -39.49
C GLU A 587 11.34 -21.04 -40.48
N ASN A 588 10.13 -21.09 -41.05
CA ASN A 588 9.73 -22.15 -41.98
C ASN A 588 10.51 -22.16 -43.30
N SER A 589 11.26 -21.10 -43.62
CA SER A 589 12.03 -20.97 -44.87
C SER A 589 13.54 -21.24 -44.71
N HIS A 590 14.06 -21.38 -43.48
CA HIS A 590 15.50 -21.54 -43.21
C HIS A 590 15.93 -22.96 -42.77
N GLY A 591 15.10 -23.99 -42.96
CA GLY A 591 15.52 -25.39 -42.85
C GLY A 591 16.04 -25.85 -41.47
N ILE A 592 15.65 -25.17 -40.39
CA ILE A 592 15.88 -25.65 -39.02
C ILE A 592 14.59 -26.33 -38.56
N HIS A 593 14.57 -27.66 -38.52
CA HIS A 593 13.44 -28.43 -38.01
C HIS A 593 13.37 -28.32 -36.48
N VAL A 594 12.68 -27.29 -36.00
CA VAL A 594 12.11 -27.24 -34.64
C VAL A 594 10.63 -26.97 -34.84
N LEU A 595 9.77 -27.82 -34.25
CA LEU A 595 8.30 -27.79 -34.35
C LEU A 595 7.75 -26.36 -34.51
N PRO A 596 6.93 -26.08 -35.55
CA PRO A 596 6.48 -24.73 -35.83
C PRO A 596 5.93 -24.10 -34.56
N LEU A 597 6.27 -22.84 -34.27
CA LEU A 597 5.85 -22.14 -33.05
C LEU A 597 4.34 -22.33 -32.77
N ALA A 598 3.52 -22.38 -33.83
CA ALA A 598 2.09 -22.68 -33.80
C ALA A 598 1.75 -24.11 -33.30
N SER A 599 2.52 -25.14 -33.69
CA SER A 599 2.34 -26.49 -33.16
C SER A 599 2.89 -26.61 -31.75
N ALA A 600 3.96 -25.90 -31.37
CA ALA A 600 4.41 -25.87 -29.96
C ALA A 600 3.32 -25.33 -29.02
N PHE A 601 2.52 -24.36 -29.46
CA PHE A 601 1.35 -23.88 -28.72
C PHE A 601 0.19 -24.88 -28.68
N GLN A 602 -0.03 -25.66 -29.74
CA GLN A 602 -1.04 -26.73 -29.76
C GLN A 602 -0.62 -27.99 -28.98
N THR A 603 0.67 -28.34 -28.97
CA THR A 603 1.19 -29.49 -28.20
C THR A 603 1.12 -29.22 -26.70
N ILE A 604 1.27 -27.96 -26.26
CA ILE A 604 1.06 -27.57 -24.84
C ILE A 604 -0.41 -27.77 -24.41
N SER A 605 -1.37 -27.57 -25.31
CA SER A 605 -2.78 -27.89 -25.03
C SER A 605 -3.08 -29.38 -25.01
N LEU A 606 -2.38 -30.19 -25.81
CA LEU A 606 -2.58 -31.64 -25.90
C LEU A 606 -1.86 -32.45 -24.82
N ASP A 607 -0.74 -31.95 -24.27
CA ASP A 607 -0.03 -32.61 -23.17
C ASP A 607 -0.67 -32.36 -21.79
N ARG A 608 -1.61 -31.40 -21.67
CA ARG A 608 -2.39 -31.18 -20.43
C ARG A 608 -3.34 -32.32 -20.10
N ASP A 609 -3.82 -33.07 -21.10
CA ASP A 609 -4.79 -34.16 -20.92
C ASP A 609 -4.17 -35.47 -20.39
N LYS A 610 -2.87 -35.50 -20.09
CA LYS A 610 -2.15 -36.71 -19.64
C LYS A 610 -1.45 -36.62 -18.28
N ILE A 611 -1.66 -35.57 -17.49
CA ILE A 611 -1.06 -35.48 -16.15
C ILE A 611 -2.13 -35.75 -15.10
N ASP A 612 -2.30 -37.02 -14.79
CA ASP A 612 -3.12 -37.51 -13.68
C ASP A 612 -2.31 -37.48 -12.36
N ALA A 613 -3.04 -37.39 -11.25
CA ALA A 613 -2.67 -36.85 -9.95
C ALA A 613 -1.41 -37.40 -9.24
N GLY A 614 -0.61 -36.50 -8.64
CA GLY A 614 0.35 -36.84 -7.58
C GLY A 614 1.43 -35.78 -7.28
N LYS A 615 1.27 -35.05 -6.16
CA LYS A 615 2.15 -34.01 -5.55
C LYS A 615 1.99 -32.57 -6.10
N ASN A 616 1.36 -31.71 -5.30
CA ASN A 616 0.81 -30.41 -5.68
C ASN A 616 1.81 -29.27 -6.01
N ASP A 617 3.12 -29.41 -5.79
CA ASP A 617 4.07 -28.29 -5.99
C ASP A 617 4.96 -28.40 -7.25
N THR A 618 5.13 -29.62 -7.79
CA THR A 618 5.91 -29.87 -9.01
C THR A 618 5.32 -29.23 -10.29
N PRO A 619 3.98 -29.14 -10.49
CA PRO A 619 3.40 -28.64 -11.74
C PRO A 619 3.70 -27.16 -12.01
N VAL A 620 3.67 -26.31 -10.98
CA VAL A 620 3.82 -24.85 -11.13
C VAL A 620 5.25 -24.48 -11.53
N ILE A 621 6.25 -25.13 -10.94
CA ILE A 621 7.67 -24.92 -11.28
C ILE A 621 7.94 -25.31 -12.74
N LEU A 622 7.38 -26.43 -13.20
CA LEU A 622 7.49 -26.87 -14.59
C LEU A 622 6.82 -25.88 -15.56
N GLN A 623 5.67 -25.32 -15.18
CA GLN A 623 4.97 -24.29 -15.95
C GLN A 623 5.82 -23.01 -16.08
N TYR A 624 6.38 -22.51 -14.98
CA TYR A 624 7.26 -21.34 -14.96
C TYR A 624 8.55 -21.56 -15.77
N ALA A 625 9.17 -22.73 -15.65
CA ALA A 625 10.32 -23.10 -16.47
C ALA A 625 9.99 -23.16 -17.97
N SER A 626 8.79 -23.64 -18.32
CA SER A 626 8.30 -23.66 -19.70
C SER A 626 8.13 -22.25 -20.28
N TYR A 627 7.61 -21.30 -19.49
CA TYR A 627 7.49 -19.89 -19.91
C TYR A 627 8.86 -19.26 -20.18
N LEU A 628 9.84 -19.44 -19.28
CA LEU A 628 11.22 -18.97 -19.48
C LEU A 628 11.88 -19.60 -20.72
N LYS A 629 11.70 -20.90 -20.94
CA LYS A 629 12.24 -21.60 -22.12
C LYS A 629 11.61 -21.09 -23.42
N SER A 630 10.30 -20.88 -23.43
CA SER A 630 9.57 -20.35 -24.58
C SER A 630 10.01 -18.92 -24.90
N ALA A 631 10.14 -18.07 -23.88
CA ALA A 631 10.62 -16.70 -24.03
C ALA A 631 12.05 -16.64 -24.60
N LYS A 632 12.95 -17.52 -24.12
CA LYS A 632 14.33 -17.64 -24.65
C LYS A 632 14.37 -18.03 -26.13
N ARG A 633 13.50 -18.95 -26.57
CA ARG A 633 13.39 -19.33 -27.98
C ARG A 633 12.99 -18.14 -28.85
N VAL A 634 11.95 -17.40 -28.45
CA VAL A 634 11.51 -16.19 -29.18
C VAL A 634 12.63 -15.14 -29.21
N ALA A 635 13.33 -14.92 -28.09
CA ALA A 635 14.43 -13.97 -28.01
C ALA A 635 15.63 -14.31 -28.91
N ALA A 636 15.84 -15.60 -29.21
CA ALA A 636 16.90 -16.05 -30.11
C ALA A 636 16.62 -15.73 -31.59
N LEU A 637 15.34 -15.62 -31.97
CA LEU A 637 14.91 -15.28 -33.33
C LEU A 637 14.93 -13.78 -33.60
N LEU A 638 14.99 -12.96 -32.55
CA LEU A 638 14.91 -11.51 -32.63
C LEU A 638 16.29 -10.87 -32.77
N PRO A 639 16.39 -9.72 -33.46
CA PRO A 639 17.66 -9.02 -33.61
C PRO A 639 18.22 -8.59 -32.24
N LYS A 640 19.49 -8.90 -32.00
CA LYS A 640 20.16 -8.60 -30.71
C LYS A 640 20.16 -7.11 -30.37
N PHE A 641 20.37 -6.27 -31.38
CA PHE A 641 20.40 -4.81 -31.27
C PHE A 641 19.43 -4.19 -32.30
N PRO A 642 18.14 -4.00 -31.94
CA PRO A 642 17.18 -3.40 -32.86
C PRO A 642 17.51 -1.93 -33.12
N SER A 643 17.36 -1.51 -34.37
CA SER A 643 17.52 -0.13 -34.81
C SER A 643 16.54 0.80 -34.09
N ARG A 644 16.99 2.02 -33.75
CA ARG A 644 16.13 3.06 -33.17
C ARG A 644 14.97 3.37 -34.12
N ARG A 645 13.75 3.45 -33.58
CA ARG A 645 12.60 3.89 -34.38
C ARG A 645 12.71 5.38 -34.71
N ARG A 646 12.36 5.71 -35.95
CA ARG A 646 12.11 7.09 -36.36
C ARG A 646 10.61 7.35 -36.18
N PHE A 647 10.28 8.40 -35.45
CA PHE A 647 8.91 8.91 -35.43
C PHE A 647 8.76 9.93 -36.56
N HIS A 648 7.60 9.90 -37.22
CA HIS A 648 7.24 10.89 -38.23
C HIS A 648 6.69 12.20 -37.62
N GLU A 649 6.51 12.25 -36.30
CA GLU A 649 5.96 13.39 -35.57
C GLU A 649 7.08 14.33 -35.08
N ASP A 650 6.80 15.64 -35.00
CA ASP A 650 7.73 16.75 -34.64
C ASP A 650 8.33 16.71 -33.21
N LEU A 651 8.29 15.56 -32.54
CA LEU A 651 8.88 15.41 -31.22
C LEU A 651 10.37 15.09 -31.33
N ASN A 652 11.22 15.95 -30.77
CA ASN A 652 12.65 15.69 -30.68
C ASN A 652 12.89 14.42 -29.85
N LEU A 653 13.35 13.35 -30.49
CA LEU A 653 13.64 12.04 -29.86
C LEU A 653 14.67 12.10 -28.73
N ASN A 654 15.48 13.16 -28.68
CA ASN A 654 16.41 13.38 -27.57
C ASN A 654 15.68 13.73 -26.27
N LEU A 655 14.44 14.20 -26.35
CA LEU A 655 13.60 14.52 -25.21
C LEU A 655 13.11 13.27 -24.48
N LEU A 656 12.99 12.12 -25.15
CA LEU A 656 12.55 10.88 -24.50
C LEU A 656 13.67 10.32 -23.60
N PRO A 657 13.42 10.10 -22.29
CA PRO A 657 14.43 9.59 -21.37
C PRO A 657 14.63 8.07 -21.51
N PHE A 658 13.94 7.41 -22.44
CA PHE A 658 13.94 5.97 -22.64
C PHE A 658 14.09 5.59 -24.13
N ARG A 659 14.37 4.31 -24.39
CA ARG A 659 14.50 3.70 -25.72
C ARG A 659 13.15 3.29 -26.27
N VAL A 660 12.96 3.51 -27.57
CA VAL A 660 11.75 3.12 -28.34
C VAL A 660 12.08 2.44 -29.66
#